data_AF-A0A5E5Q9A0-F1
#
_entry.id   AF-A0A5E5Q9A0-F1
#
_cell.length_a   1.000
_cell.length_b   1.000
_cell.length_c   1.000
_cell.angle_alpha   90.00
_cell.angle_beta   90.00
_cell.angle_gamma   90.00
#
_symmetry.space_group_name_H-M   'P 1'
#
loop_
_entity.id
_entity.type
_entity.pdbx_description
1 polymer ?
#
loop_
_entity_poly.entity_id
_entity_poly.type
_entity_poly.pdbx_seq_one_letter_code
_entity_poly.pdbx_strand_id
1 'polypeptide(L)'
;MTNILKVLGNSGDEVIATGFDDSTIDKIVNGITYDVYTHSDANTSANAELWIQKGITILDAKPPIIAISSNVSKLKAGESATITFTLSEASPDFTKDDVSVLGGVLSDIILKFGETKVYTATFTPTANSATVGTISVASDKFSDAAGNTNVDGADVNNSVFLTIDTKVPTIAISSDTDKLKVGESTTITFTLSEVSADFDATDIVVTGGILTDFALKANETKVYTATFTPTANSATVGTISVASDKFSDAAGNTNVDGADVNNSVFLTIDTKAPNAVDLDPAADIQPTSKTLFTRSEISVGVAFDADIANTTNTDIKSIKVVLGGVGFNATNDKLILDTDITLRSDITATNKVIGTVAGLEYTYTHYSQTLIISKTSGTFAAEDVAKVVEAIKLKNTDTDSQLGMRTATITYMDIVGNESASATASLKEAQRGFVINGELVRDYSGHSVSNAGDVNGDGLDDLIVGAYGNDQSNKSLAGRSYVVFGKQDNTNTIELSAITAGTSAGGFVINGESASDYSGWSVSSAGDVNGDGLDDLIVNAWGADPINKSNAGKSYVVFGKQNNTDAINLSAIATGTGGFVINGESVNDHSGWSISSAGDVNGDGLDDLIVGAKSADPSSKLSAGKSYVVFGKQNNTDAINLSAVAAGTSTDGFVINGESGGDESGYSVSSAGDVNGDGLDDLIVGAYSADPSGKPNAGKSYVIFGKQDNTAINLSAIAAGTSTGGFVINGESAYDRSGISVSSAGDVNGDGLDDLIVGAYSADPSNKSNAGKSYVIFGKQNNTDAINLSAIAAGTGGFVINGESASDRSGYSVSNAGDVNGDGLDDLIVGAYSVDPSGKSNAGKSYVVFGKQNNTDAINLSAIAAGTSTRGFVINGESAYDYSGFSVSSAGDVNGDGLDDLIVGAYQADPSGKTNAGKSYVIFGKTDTDAVDLSKL
;
A
#
# COMPACT_ATOMS: atom_id res chain seq x y z
N MET A 1 73.28 114.90 -2.17
CA MET A 1 74.50 114.86 -3.00
C MET A 1 74.73 113.39 -3.33
N THR A 2 74.60 112.99 -4.59
CA THR A 2 74.73 111.58 -5.02
C THR A 2 76.20 111.23 -5.15
N ASN A 3 76.64 110.11 -4.57
CA ASN A 3 78.00 109.58 -4.76
C ASN A 3 78.03 108.85 -6.10
N ILE A 4 78.62 109.45 -7.12
CA ILE A 4 78.72 108.87 -8.46
C ILE A 4 80.17 108.52 -8.74
N LEU A 5 80.45 107.24 -9.00
CA LEU A 5 81.73 106.79 -9.55
C LEU A 5 81.56 106.66 -11.06
N LYS A 6 82.31 107.47 -11.82
CA LYS A 6 82.32 107.41 -13.27
C LYS A 6 83.56 106.67 -13.74
N VAL A 7 83.35 105.60 -14.48
CA VAL A 7 84.40 104.83 -15.15
C VAL A 7 84.44 105.28 -16.60
N LEU A 8 85.56 105.90 -16.97
CA LEU A 8 85.87 106.36 -18.31
C LEU A 8 86.89 105.39 -18.92
N GLY A 9 86.67 105.00 -20.17
CA GLY A 9 87.54 104.08 -20.90
C GLY A 9 87.52 104.37 -22.40
N ASN A 10 88.48 103.81 -23.12
CA ASN A 10 88.52 103.85 -24.58
C ASN A 10 87.83 102.60 -25.16
N SER A 11 87.52 102.63 -26.46
CA SER A 11 86.93 101.48 -27.16
C SER A 11 87.80 100.23 -26.99
N GLY A 12 87.24 99.17 -26.41
CA GLY A 12 87.92 97.90 -26.15
C GLY A 12 88.24 97.63 -24.67
N ASP A 13 88.00 98.59 -23.78
CA ASP A 13 88.03 98.32 -22.34
C ASP A 13 86.84 97.43 -21.93
N GLU A 14 87.05 96.51 -20.99
CA GLU A 14 86.03 95.63 -20.42
C GLU A 14 85.87 95.93 -18.93
N VAL A 15 84.62 95.92 -18.45
CA VAL A 15 84.32 96.12 -17.04
C VAL A 15 83.42 95.01 -16.54
N ILE A 16 83.92 94.28 -15.54
CA ILE A 16 83.12 93.32 -14.80
C ILE A 16 82.41 94.06 -13.67
N ALA A 17 81.11 94.28 -13.83
CA ALA A 17 80.25 94.89 -12.81
C ALA A 17 79.60 93.79 -11.95
N THR A 18 80.39 93.13 -11.09
CA THR A 18 79.83 92.12 -10.16
C THR A 18 78.99 92.78 -9.08
N GLY A 19 77.76 92.29 -8.90
CA GLY A 19 76.85 92.72 -7.83
C GLY A 19 76.06 93.98 -8.15
N PHE A 20 76.19 94.57 -9.34
CA PHE A 20 75.35 95.67 -9.77
C PHE A 20 74.43 95.21 -10.92
N ASP A 21 73.18 95.63 -10.86
CA ASP A 21 72.20 95.42 -11.93
C ASP A 21 72.25 96.59 -12.92
N ASP A 22 72.16 96.31 -14.21
CA ASP A 22 71.99 97.33 -15.23
C ASP A 22 70.65 98.05 -15.02
N SER A 23 70.68 99.36 -14.82
CA SER A 23 69.46 100.15 -14.64
C SER A 23 68.75 100.44 -15.96
N THR A 24 69.37 100.13 -17.10
CA THR A 24 68.93 100.41 -18.48
C THR A 24 68.83 101.89 -18.84
N ILE A 25 69.17 102.80 -17.91
CA ILE A 25 69.08 104.24 -18.09
C ILE A 25 70.46 104.82 -18.39
N ASP A 26 70.56 105.65 -19.43
CA ASP A 26 71.79 106.35 -19.78
C ASP A 26 71.89 107.74 -19.13
N LYS A 27 73.11 108.18 -18.84
CA LYS A 27 73.41 109.55 -18.40
C LYS A 27 74.46 110.22 -19.29
N ILE A 28 74.22 111.48 -19.67
CA ILE A 28 75.15 112.27 -20.49
C ILE A 28 75.71 113.43 -19.67
N VAL A 29 77.04 113.54 -19.56
CA VAL A 29 77.71 114.67 -18.90
C VAL A 29 78.93 115.11 -19.71
N ASN A 30 79.04 116.42 -19.97
CA ASN A 30 80.11 117.03 -20.79
C ASN A 30 80.30 116.36 -22.16
N GLY A 31 79.22 115.84 -22.75
CA GLY A 31 79.22 115.19 -24.06
C GLY A 31 79.55 113.69 -24.07
N ILE A 32 79.79 113.05 -22.91
CA ILE A 32 80.01 111.60 -22.80
C ILE A 32 78.77 110.92 -22.21
N THR A 33 78.30 109.85 -22.86
CA THR A 33 77.19 108.99 -22.41
C THR A 33 77.71 107.82 -21.57
N TYR A 34 77.02 107.50 -20.48
CA TYR A 34 77.31 106.38 -19.59
C TYR A 34 76.08 105.50 -19.41
N ASP A 35 76.26 104.19 -19.42
CA ASP A 35 75.29 103.22 -18.91
C ASP A 35 75.35 103.25 -17.37
N VAL A 36 74.18 103.29 -16.73
CA VAL A 36 74.09 103.41 -15.27
C VAL A 36 73.76 102.05 -14.66
N TYR A 37 74.59 101.62 -13.72
CA TYR A 37 74.40 100.42 -12.93
C TYR A 37 74.07 100.80 -11.49
N THR A 38 73.14 100.05 -10.90
CA THR A 38 72.64 100.25 -9.53
C THR A 38 72.81 98.98 -8.72
N HIS A 39 72.98 99.12 -7.41
CA HIS A 39 72.96 97.97 -6.49
C HIS A 39 71.88 98.20 -5.44
N SER A 40 71.08 97.17 -5.20
CA SER A 40 70.01 97.14 -4.20
C SER A 40 70.44 97.52 -2.77
N ASP A 41 71.72 97.40 -2.42
CA ASP A 41 72.18 97.43 -1.01
C ASP A 41 72.81 98.79 -0.60
N ALA A 42 72.84 99.79 -1.48
CA ALA A 42 73.35 101.13 -1.17
C ALA A 42 72.39 101.92 -0.23
N ASN A 43 72.80 102.12 1.03
CA ASN A 43 71.89 102.49 2.13
C ASN A 43 71.67 104.02 2.30
N THR A 44 70.39 104.42 2.39
CA THR A 44 69.79 105.71 2.79
C THR A 44 69.96 106.95 1.89
N SER A 45 68.92 107.17 1.07
CA SER A 45 68.46 108.46 0.50
C SER A 45 69.30 109.16 -0.58
N ALA A 46 70.42 108.58 -1.01
CA ALA A 46 71.09 108.95 -2.25
C ALA A 46 71.77 107.71 -2.87
N ASN A 47 71.17 107.13 -3.91
CA ASN A 47 71.67 105.91 -4.58
C ASN A 47 73.14 106.09 -5.00
N ALA A 48 74.00 105.12 -4.67
CA ALA A 48 75.33 105.05 -5.27
C ALA A 48 75.14 104.54 -6.70
N GLU A 49 75.55 105.34 -7.67
CA GLU A 49 75.42 104.98 -9.09
C GLU A 49 76.83 104.74 -9.65
N LEU A 50 77.01 103.59 -10.31
CA LEU A 50 78.19 103.28 -11.10
C LEU A 50 77.88 103.61 -12.56
N TRP A 51 78.56 104.61 -13.09
CA TRP A 51 78.35 105.05 -14.47
C TRP A 51 79.53 104.57 -15.29
N ILE A 52 79.29 103.64 -16.21
CA ILE A 52 80.30 103.09 -17.11
C ILE A 52 80.09 103.72 -18.48
N GLN A 53 81.14 104.33 -19.05
CA GLN A 53 81.02 104.99 -20.34
C GLN A 53 80.47 104.02 -21.41
N LYS A 54 79.44 104.46 -22.13
CA LYS A 54 78.74 103.66 -23.13
C LYS A 54 79.70 103.28 -24.25
N GLY A 55 79.81 101.97 -24.53
CA GLY A 55 80.79 101.38 -25.45
C GLY A 55 81.78 100.38 -24.83
N ILE A 56 81.57 99.94 -23.58
CA ILE A 56 82.33 98.94 -22.81
C ILE A 56 81.46 97.66 -22.63
N THR A 57 82.02 96.44 -22.70
CA THR A 57 81.29 95.13 -22.68
C THR A 57 81.22 94.47 -21.27
N ILE A 58 80.16 93.68 -20.93
CA ILE A 58 79.87 93.03 -19.60
C ILE A 58 79.35 91.54 -19.73
N LEU A 59 79.52 90.61 -18.74
CA LEU A 59 79.23 89.11 -18.77
C LEU A 59 78.43 88.49 -17.53
N ASP A 60 77.66 87.37 -17.71
CA ASP A 60 76.91 86.52 -16.68
C ASP A 60 77.40 85.03 -16.61
N ALA A 61 77.27 84.32 -15.47
CA ALA A 61 77.89 83.01 -15.18
C ALA A 61 77.08 81.95 -14.35
N LYS A 62 75.77 82.07 -14.13
CA LYS A 62 74.98 81.09 -13.31
C LYS A 62 74.11 80.13 -14.17
N PRO A 63 74.15 78.79 -13.99
CA PRO A 63 73.34 77.85 -14.78
C PRO A 63 71.90 77.56 -14.27
N PRO A 64 70.99 77.06 -15.14
CA PRO A 64 69.59 76.72 -14.79
C PRO A 64 69.41 75.35 -14.10
N ILE A 65 68.29 75.18 -13.36
CA ILE A 65 67.83 73.91 -12.75
C ILE A 65 66.32 73.63 -12.98
N ILE A 66 65.86 72.37 -12.81
CA ILE A 66 64.47 71.92 -13.06
C ILE A 66 63.85 71.09 -11.92
N ALA A 67 62.53 71.22 -11.72
CA ALA A 67 61.72 70.37 -10.84
C ALA A 67 60.53 69.73 -11.60
N ILE A 68 60.28 68.43 -11.39
CA ILE A 68 59.23 67.64 -12.03
C ILE A 68 58.21 67.15 -10.99
N SER A 69 56.92 67.21 -11.32
CA SER A 69 55.83 66.65 -10.50
C SER A 69 54.70 66.06 -11.34
N SER A 70 53.87 65.20 -10.74
CA SER A 70 52.68 64.59 -11.37
C SER A 70 51.43 64.88 -10.52
N ASN A 71 50.26 64.96 -11.15
CA ASN A 71 48.97 65.10 -10.45
C ASN A 71 48.49 63.81 -9.77
N VAL A 72 48.99 62.64 -10.19
CA VAL A 72 48.66 61.32 -9.63
C VAL A 72 49.93 60.50 -9.41
N SER A 73 49.84 59.47 -8.56
CA SER A 73 50.94 58.53 -8.28
C SER A 73 50.69 57.10 -8.78
N LYS A 74 49.46 56.79 -9.22
CA LYS A 74 49.06 55.48 -9.73
C LYS A 74 48.19 55.64 -10.98
N LEU A 75 48.25 54.67 -11.88
CA LEU A 75 47.41 54.61 -13.09
C LEU A 75 46.94 53.18 -13.35
N LYS A 76 45.65 53.02 -13.64
CA LYS A 76 45.07 51.76 -14.12
C LYS A 76 44.71 51.81 -15.61
N ALA A 77 44.17 50.73 -16.16
CA ALA A 77 43.77 50.69 -17.58
C ALA A 77 42.83 51.86 -17.94
N GLY A 78 43.16 52.60 -18.99
CA GLY A 78 42.38 53.75 -19.48
C GLY A 78 42.67 55.10 -18.81
N GLU A 79 43.53 55.18 -17.80
CA GLU A 79 43.89 56.45 -17.13
C GLU A 79 45.14 57.12 -17.70
N SER A 80 45.33 58.42 -17.42
CA SER A 80 46.52 59.21 -17.79
C SER A 80 46.90 60.21 -16.68
N ALA A 81 48.14 60.70 -16.68
CA ALA A 81 48.67 61.65 -15.71
C ALA A 81 49.13 62.96 -16.37
N THR A 82 49.04 64.09 -15.68
CA THR A 82 49.61 65.38 -16.10
C THR A 82 50.92 65.62 -15.37
N ILE A 83 52.01 65.78 -16.12
CA ILE A 83 53.37 66.04 -15.65
C ILE A 83 53.67 67.54 -15.77
N THR A 84 54.20 68.14 -14.70
CA THR A 84 54.57 69.56 -14.63
C THR A 84 56.08 69.72 -14.42
N PHE A 85 56.72 70.55 -15.25
CA PHE A 85 58.13 70.90 -15.21
C PHE A 85 58.30 72.37 -14.81
N THR A 86 59.16 72.70 -13.85
CA THR A 86 59.39 74.06 -13.35
C THR A 86 60.88 74.39 -13.36
N LEU A 87 61.30 75.39 -14.15
CA LEU A 87 62.69 75.81 -14.29
C LEU A 87 63.03 76.98 -13.34
N SER A 88 64.29 77.10 -12.92
CA SER A 88 64.75 78.26 -12.12
C SER A 88 64.79 79.57 -12.91
N GLU A 89 64.95 79.47 -14.23
CA GLU A 89 64.99 80.58 -15.19
C GLU A 89 64.43 80.17 -16.55
N ALA A 90 64.19 81.16 -17.40
CA ALA A 90 63.62 80.90 -18.72
C ALA A 90 64.68 80.26 -19.61
N SER A 91 64.30 79.17 -20.29
CA SER A 91 65.13 78.49 -21.27
C SER A 91 64.54 78.68 -22.68
N PRO A 92 65.35 79.04 -23.68
CA PRO A 92 64.90 79.14 -25.06
C PRO A 92 64.82 77.78 -25.79
N ASP A 93 65.39 76.72 -25.21
CA ASP A 93 65.63 75.43 -25.88
C ASP A 93 65.07 74.20 -25.15
N PHE A 94 64.43 74.33 -23.98
CA PHE A 94 63.80 73.20 -23.29
C PHE A 94 62.60 72.63 -24.08
N THR A 95 62.71 71.38 -24.49
CA THR A 95 61.70 70.65 -25.28
C THR A 95 61.48 69.22 -24.77
N LYS A 96 60.60 68.47 -25.43
CA LYS A 96 60.30 67.07 -25.09
C LYS A 96 61.50 66.13 -25.24
N ASP A 97 62.41 66.42 -26.16
CA ASP A 97 63.57 65.56 -26.44
C ASP A 97 64.59 65.57 -25.28
N ASP A 98 64.44 66.53 -24.36
CA ASP A 98 65.25 66.66 -23.15
C ASP A 98 64.78 65.73 -22.02
N VAL A 99 63.61 65.09 -22.19
CA VAL A 99 62.94 64.26 -21.18
C VAL A 99 63.07 62.77 -21.52
N SER A 100 63.50 61.96 -20.54
CA SER A 100 63.49 60.50 -20.62
C SER A 100 62.19 59.94 -20.05
N VAL A 101 61.54 59.02 -20.76
CA VAL A 101 60.25 58.43 -20.38
C VAL A 101 60.30 56.89 -20.48
N LEU A 102 59.89 56.20 -19.42
CA LEU A 102 59.71 54.74 -19.36
C LEU A 102 58.28 54.41 -18.91
N GLY A 103 57.75 53.23 -19.29
CA GLY A 103 56.46 52.72 -18.82
C GLY A 103 55.23 53.34 -19.51
N GLY A 104 55.45 54.22 -20.49
CA GLY A 104 54.39 54.87 -21.25
C GLY A 104 54.95 55.88 -22.24
N VAL A 105 54.09 56.80 -22.68
CA VAL A 105 54.42 57.88 -23.62
C VAL A 105 54.00 59.23 -23.04
N LEU A 106 54.77 60.27 -23.33
CA LEU A 106 54.47 61.65 -22.97
C LEU A 106 53.94 62.42 -24.19
N SER A 107 53.01 63.36 -24.02
CA SER A 107 52.58 64.30 -25.05
C SER A 107 53.66 65.37 -25.32
N ASP A 108 53.36 66.34 -26.18
CA ASP A 108 54.21 67.52 -26.36
C ASP A 108 54.25 68.37 -25.08
N ILE A 109 55.40 69.03 -24.84
CA ILE A 109 55.63 69.91 -23.69
C ILE A 109 55.18 71.33 -24.05
N ILE A 110 54.29 71.89 -23.25
CA ILE A 110 53.65 73.19 -23.52
C ILE A 110 53.94 74.15 -22.36
N LEU A 111 54.41 75.37 -22.68
CA LEU A 111 54.57 76.45 -21.70
C LEU A 111 53.19 76.85 -21.14
N LYS A 112 53.08 76.89 -19.82
CA LYS A 112 51.84 77.28 -19.14
C LYS A 112 51.54 78.76 -19.40
N PHE A 113 50.32 79.05 -19.83
CA PHE A 113 49.90 80.41 -20.16
C PHE A 113 50.14 81.39 -19.00
N GLY A 114 50.82 82.50 -19.29
CA GLY A 114 51.17 83.53 -18.31
C GLY A 114 52.45 83.28 -17.50
N GLU A 115 53.07 82.11 -17.66
CA GLU A 115 54.34 81.75 -17.02
C GLU A 115 55.49 81.86 -18.02
N THR A 116 56.72 82.01 -17.51
CA THR A 116 57.95 81.99 -18.33
C THR A 116 58.85 80.79 -18.01
N LYS A 117 58.47 79.97 -17.03
CA LYS A 117 59.32 78.92 -16.45
C LYS A 117 58.62 77.58 -16.17
N VAL A 118 57.31 77.48 -16.43
CA VAL A 118 56.51 76.31 -16.06
C VAL A 118 55.91 75.67 -17.31
N TYR A 119 56.14 74.37 -17.49
CA TYR A 119 55.67 73.60 -18.63
C TYR A 119 54.85 72.37 -18.19
N THR A 120 53.94 71.90 -19.04
CA THR A 120 53.11 70.71 -18.76
C THR A 120 53.02 69.75 -19.95
N ALA A 121 52.87 68.45 -19.68
CA ALA A 121 52.59 67.40 -20.67
C ALA A 121 51.75 66.25 -20.06
N THR A 122 51.08 65.44 -20.88
CA THR A 122 50.27 64.30 -20.45
C THR A 122 51.03 62.98 -20.66
N PHE A 123 51.13 62.16 -19.62
CA PHE A 123 51.68 60.81 -19.65
C PHE A 123 50.56 59.77 -19.77
N THR A 124 50.67 58.88 -20.76
CA THR A 124 49.76 57.74 -20.99
C THR A 124 50.52 56.43 -20.79
N PRO A 125 50.08 55.53 -19.88
CA PRO A 125 50.76 54.29 -19.58
C PRO A 125 50.64 53.28 -20.73
N THR A 126 51.62 52.39 -20.87
CA THR A 126 51.54 51.27 -21.83
C THR A 126 50.43 50.30 -21.41
N ALA A 127 49.52 49.95 -22.32
CA ALA A 127 48.44 48.99 -22.07
C ALA A 127 48.95 47.57 -21.73
N ASN A 128 48.17 46.79 -20.97
CA ASN A 128 48.48 45.42 -20.53
C ASN A 128 49.85 45.27 -19.84
N SER A 129 50.31 46.32 -19.16
CA SER A 129 51.61 46.39 -18.51
C SER A 129 51.49 46.75 -17.03
N ALA A 130 52.45 46.24 -16.26
CA ALA A 130 52.71 46.63 -14.87
C ALA A 130 54.07 47.35 -14.71
N THR A 131 54.68 47.77 -15.83
CA THR A 131 55.97 48.49 -15.80
C THR A 131 55.79 49.88 -15.19
N VAL A 132 56.59 50.22 -14.18
CA VAL A 132 56.57 51.55 -13.54
C VAL A 132 56.83 52.66 -14.55
N GLY A 133 56.02 53.71 -14.51
CA GLY A 133 56.19 54.92 -15.31
C GLY A 133 57.25 55.83 -14.71
N THR A 134 58.29 56.17 -15.46
CA THR A 134 59.39 57.04 -14.99
C THR A 134 59.57 58.20 -15.96
N ILE A 135 59.57 59.43 -15.45
CA ILE A 135 59.82 60.65 -16.24
C ILE A 135 60.96 61.42 -15.58
N SER A 136 62.03 61.74 -16.31
CA SER A 136 63.20 62.46 -15.78
C SER A 136 63.90 63.36 -16.78
N VAL A 137 64.66 64.34 -16.30
CA VAL A 137 65.54 65.23 -17.09
C VAL A 137 66.95 65.16 -16.51
N ALA A 138 67.96 65.01 -17.38
CA ALA A 138 69.38 64.93 -16.99
C ALA A 138 70.08 66.29 -17.08
N SER A 139 71.32 66.40 -16.58
CA SER A 139 72.19 67.55 -16.86
C SER A 139 72.48 67.71 -18.36
N ASP A 140 72.89 68.92 -18.75
CA ASP A 140 73.36 69.28 -20.09
C ASP A 140 72.33 69.07 -21.21
N LYS A 141 71.03 69.15 -20.88
CA LYS A 141 69.91 69.01 -21.82
C LYS A 141 69.40 70.33 -22.37
N PHE A 142 69.34 71.37 -21.54
CA PHE A 142 68.85 72.68 -21.96
C PHE A 142 69.73 73.79 -21.38
N SER A 143 69.60 75.00 -21.89
CA SER A 143 70.41 76.16 -21.51
C SER A 143 69.59 77.40 -21.15
N ASP A 144 70.23 78.38 -20.52
CA ASP A 144 69.69 79.72 -20.33
C ASP A 144 69.98 80.63 -21.54
N ALA A 145 69.58 81.91 -21.47
CA ALA A 145 69.85 82.87 -22.55
C ALA A 145 71.34 83.24 -22.69
N ALA A 146 72.16 83.01 -21.66
CA ALA A 146 73.60 83.26 -21.66
C ALA A 146 74.41 82.05 -22.20
N GLY A 147 73.76 80.90 -22.39
CA GLY A 147 74.34 79.66 -22.88
C GLY A 147 74.89 78.73 -21.79
N ASN A 148 74.58 78.95 -20.52
CA ASN A 148 74.94 78.02 -19.44
C ASN A 148 74.01 76.80 -19.47
N THR A 149 74.54 75.58 -19.45
CA THR A 149 73.75 74.34 -19.49
C THR A 149 73.22 73.93 -18.11
N ASN A 150 72.06 73.27 -18.08
CA ASN A 150 71.42 72.87 -16.82
C ASN A 150 72.23 71.80 -16.06
N VAL A 151 72.23 71.89 -14.73
CA VAL A 151 72.99 70.97 -13.86
C VAL A 151 72.05 70.20 -12.93
N ASP A 152 71.17 69.38 -13.52
CA ASP A 152 70.08 68.70 -12.80
C ASP A 152 70.28 67.19 -12.58
N GLY A 153 71.41 66.62 -13.00
CA GLY A 153 71.64 65.16 -13.00
C GLY A 153 71.68 64.47 -11.63
N ALA A 154 71.65 65.22 -10.52
CA ALA A 154 71.75 64.69 -9.16
C ALA A 154 70.67 65.20 -8.17
N ASP A 155 69.79 66.11 -8.61
CA ASP A 155 68.76 66.69 -7.73
C ASP A 155 67.57 65.74 -7.53
N VAL A 156 67.00 65.72 -6.32
CA VAL A 156 65.91 64.81 -5.94
C VAL A 156 64.58 65.07 -6.66
N ASN A 157 64.44 66.22 -7.32
CA ASN A 157 63.22 66.68 -7.97
C ASN A 157 63.30 66.65 -9.51
N ASN A 158 64.36 66.10 -10.09
CA ASN A 158 64.51 65.98 -11.55
C ASN A 158 63.79 64.75 -12.15
N SER A 159 63.02 64.00 -11.33
CA SER A 159 62.35 62.76 -11.74
C SER A 159 61.05 62.51 -10.97
N VAL A 160 60.10 61.81 -11.61
CA VAL A 160 58.84 61.35 -11.01
C VAL A 160 58.54 59.90 -11.41
N PHE A 161 57.96 59.13 -10.48
CA PHE A 161 57.61 57.70 -10.65
C PHE A 161 56.11 57.46 -10.46
N LEU A 162 55.50 56.65 -11.33
CA LEU A 162 54.09 56.27 -11.33
C LEU A 162 53.95 54.75 -11.29
N THR A 163 53.24 54.18 -10.33
CA THR A 163 52.92 52.74 -10.38
C THR A 163 51.79 52.50 -11.38
N ILE A 164 51.98 51.55 -12.29
CA ILE A 164 51.03 51.25 -13.38
C ILE A 164 50.55 49.81 -13.23
N ASP A 165 49.24 49.60 -13.39
CA ASP A 165 48.66 48.28 -13.59
C ASP A 165 47.51 48.35 -14.58
N THR A 166 47.78 48.01 -15.83
CA THR A 166 46.81 48.08 -16.93
C THR A 166 46.42 46.70 -17.45
N LYS A 167 46.75 45.61 -16.72
CA LYS A 167 46.29 44.26 -17.06
C LYS A 167 44.86 44.09 -16.60
N VAL A 168 44.04 43.43 -17.41
CA VAL A 168 42.64 43.13 -17.08
C VAL A 168 42.52 41.63 -16.75
N PRO A 169 41.74 41.25 -15.73
CA PRO A 169 41.54 39.83 -15.40
C PRO A 169 40.64 39.11 -16.42
N THR A 170 40.79 37.78 -16.52
CA THR A 170 40.02 36.87 -17.39
C THR A 170 39.55 35.61 -16.64
N ILE A 171 38.56 34.86 -17.16
CA ILE A 171 38.00 33.65 -16.54
C ILE A 171 37.82 32.47 -17.51
N ALA A 172 38.05 31.24 -17.00
CA ALA A 172 37.73 29.99 -17.69
C ALA A 172 36.80 29.10 -16.83
N ILE A 173 35.75 28.53 -17.45
CA ILE A 173 34.72 27.69 -16.80
C ILE A 173 34.74 26.26 -17.37
N SER A 174 34.60 25.24 -16.51
CA SER A 174 34.54 23.82 -16.89
C SER A 174 33.61 23.02 -15.97
N SER A 175 33.18 21.81 -16.40
CA SER A 175 32.36 20.88 -15.61
C SER A 175 32.89 19.44 -15.67
N ASP A 176 32.59 18.65 -14.64
CA ASP A 176 32.98 17.23 -14.55
C ASP A 176 32.21 16.30 -15.50
N THR A 177 30.99 16.68 -15.90
CA THR A 177 30.14 15.95 -16.86
C THR A 177 29.41 16.93 -17.77
N ASP A 178 29.01 16.48 -18.96
CA ASP A 178 28.23 17.25 -19.93
C ASP A 178 26.72 16.89 -19.94
N LYS A 179 26.32 15.88 -19.14
CA LYS A 179 24.95 15.35 -19.07
C LYS A 179 24.52 15.08 -17.64
N LEU A 180 23.26 15.38 -17.35
CA LEU A 180 22.63 15.12 -16.06
C LEU A 180 21.20 14.62 -16.23
N LYS A 181 20.86 13.56 -15.49
CA LYS A 181 19.47 13.05 -15.39
C LYS A 181 18.85 13.34 -14.02
N VAL A 182 17.64 12.85 -13.76
CA VAL A 182 16.95 13.07 -12.48
C VAL A 182 17.82 12.62 -11.28
N GLY A 183 17.96 13.50 -10.30
CA GLY A 183 18.73 13.24 -9.07
C GLY A 183 20.25 13.40 -9.16
N GLU A 184 20.80 13.73 -10.33
CA GLU A 184 22.25 13.95 -10.50
C GLU A 184 22.65 15.43 -10.34
N SER A 185 23.90 15.66 -9.96
CA SER A 185 24.55 16.97 -9.90
C SER A 185 26.00 16.89 -10.38
N THR A 186 26.61 18.03 -10.70
CA THR A 186 28.01 18.10 -11.19
C THR A 186 28.76 19.26 -10.56
N THR A 187 30.09 19.17 -10.49
CA THR A 187 30.93 20.30 -10.09
C THR A 187 31.19 21.22 -11.29
N ILE A 188 31.14 22.54 -11.06
CA ILE A 188 31.60 23.58 -11.97
C ILE A 188 32.87 24.21 -11.40
N THR A 189 33.91 24.34 -12.23
CA THR A 189 35.19 24.95 -11.85
C THR A 189 35.41 26.25 -12.63
N PHE A 190 35.70 27.34 -11.91
CA PHE A 190 36.01 28.66 -12.42
C PHE A 190 37.49 28.97 -12.15
N THR A 191 38.25 29.38 -13.16
CA THR A 191 39.68 29.70 -13.05
C THR A 191 39.96 31.12 -13.53
N LEU A 192 40.39 31.99 -12.62
CA LEU A 192 40.74 33.39 -12.93
C LEU A 192 42.21 33.52 -13.38
N SER A 193 42.52 34.45 -14.28
CA SER A 193 43.92 34.74 -14.66
C SER A 193 44.68 35.48 -13.57
N GLU A 194 43.98 36.26 -12.74
CA GLU A 194 44.53 37.07 -11.65
C GLU A 194 43.66 36.95 -10.41
N VAL A 195 44.20 37.36 -9.25
CA VAL A 195 43.43 37.37 -8.00
C VAL A 195 42.39 38.48 -8.12
N SER A 196 41.12 38.14 -7.93
CA SER A 196 40.05 39.13 -7.92
C SER A 196 39.88 39.76 -6.53
N ALA A 197 39.46 41.02 -6.52
CA ALA A 197 39.08 41.73 -5.32
C ALA A 197 37.62 41.47 -4.89
N ASP A 198 36.75 41.06 -5.82
CA ASP A 198 35.29 41.10 -5.68
C ASP A 198 34.53 39.96 -6.38
N PHE A 199 35.19 39.01 -7.08
CA PHE A 199 34.51 37.90 -7.74
C PHE A 199 33.72 37.03 -6.77
N ASP A 200 32.40 36.99 -6.95
CA ASP A 200 31.48 36.21 -6.12
C ASP A 200 30.37 35.53 -6.95
N ALA A 201 29.45 34.84 -6.25
CA ALA A 201 28.39 34.09 -6.91
C ALA A 201 27.42 34.96 -7.72
N THR A 202 27.31 36.26 -7.42
CA THR A 202 26.39 37.19 -8.10
C THR A 202 26.88 37.61 -9.49
N ASP A 203 28.16 37.35 -9.78
CA ASP A 203 28.78 37.58 -11.09
C ASP A 203 28.43 36.50 -12.13
N ILE A 204 27.87 35.38 -11.67
CA ILE A 204 27.61 34.20 -12.48
C ILE A 204 26.16 34.17 -12.93
N VAL A 205 25.95 34.00 -14.23
CA VAL A 205 24.63 33.77 -14.82
C VAL A 205 24.43 32.28 -15.00
N VAL A 206 23.34 31.75 -14.42
CA VAL A 206 22.98 30.33 -14.45
C VAL A 206 21.58 30.18 -15.04
N THR A 207 21.41 29.25 -15.99
CA THR A 207 20.09 28.79 -16.46
C THR A 207 20.01 27.26 -16.42
N GLY A 208 18.80 26.70 -16.45
CA GLY A 208 18.57 25.24 -16.43
C GLY A 208 18.83 24.55 -15.07
N GLY A 209 19.21 25.30 -14.03
CA GLY A 209 19.49 24.77 -12.70
C GLY A 209 19.89 25.86 -11.71
N ILE A 210 20.48 25.44 -10.59
CA ILE A 210 21.03 26.32 -9.55
C ILE A 210 22.49 25.96 -9.26
N LEU A 211 23.27 26.94 -8.79
CA LEU A 211 24.58 26.72 -8.20
C LEU A 211 24.50 26.82 -6.69
N THR A 212 25.08 25.85 -5.98
CA THR A 212 25.28 25.87 -4.53
C THR A 212 26.77 25.73 -4.22
N ASP A 213 27.14 25.96 -2.95
CA ASP A 213 28.49 25.70 -2.44
C ASP A 213 29.59 26.44 -3.20
N PHE A 214 29.28 27.61 -3.77
CA PHE A 214 30.26 28.44 -4.45
C PHE A 214 31.32 28.92 -3.45
N ALA A 215 32.56 28.48 -3.65
CA ALA A 215 33.66 28.80 -2.77
C ALA A 215 35.00 28.80 -3.51
N LEU A 216 35.95 29.58 -2.99
CA LEU A 216 37.36 29.47 -3.36
C LEU A 216 37.88 28.09 -2.96
N LYS A 217 38.48 27.37 -3.90
CA LYS A 217 39.03 26.03 -3.66
C LYS A 217 40.18 26.12 -2.64
N ALA A 218 40.18 25.19 -1.68
CA ALA A 218 41.18 25.19 -0.61
C ALA A 218 42.62 25.17 -1.17
N ASN A 219 43.48 26.03 -0.64
CA ASN A 219 44.88 26.24 -1.05
C ASN A 219 45.08 26.86 -2.45
N GLU A 220 44.03 27.35 -3.08
CA GLU A 220 44.09 28.13 -4.33
C GLU A 220 43.79 29.60 -4.05
N THR A 221 44.22 30.50 -4.96
CA THR A 221 43.92 31.93 -4.89
C THR A 221 43.15 32.45 -6.11
N LYS A 222 42.89 31.57 -7.09
CA LYS A 222 42.28 31.91 -8.39
C LYS A 222 41.23 30.90 -8.86
N VAL A 223 41.01 29.82 -8.13
CA VAL A 223 40.14 28.72 -8.56
C VAL A 223 38.96 28.61 -7.62
N TYR A 224 37.74 28.73 -8.17
CA TYR A 224 36.50 28.60 -7.44
C TYR A 224 35.74 27.37 -7.93
N THR A 225 34.97 26.75 -7.06
CA THR A 225 34.13 25.60 -7.39
C THR A 225 32.71 25.83 -6.89
N ALA A 226 31.72 25.30 -7.60
CA ALA A 226 30.33 25.24 -7.17
C ALA A 226 29.67 23.93 -7.64
N THR A 227 28.61 23.52 -6.97
CA THR A 227 27.80 22.36 -7.37
C THR A 227 26.62 22.84 -8.20
N PHE A 228 26.51 22.36 -9.44
CA PHE A 228 25.34 22.58 -10.28
C PHE A 228 24.32 21.46 -10.09
N THR A 229 23.10 21.85 -9.71
CA THR A 229 21.95 20.96 -9.62
C THR A 229 20.91 21.39 -10.67
N PRO A 230 20.54 20.50 -11.62
CA PRO A 230 19.61 20.84 -12.68
C PRO A 230 18.20 21.07 -12.11
N THR A 231 17.40 21.90 -12.79
CA THR A 231 15.98 22.06 -12.44
C THR A 231 15.26 20.72 -12.62
N ALA A 232 14.44 20.32 -11.64
CA ALA A 232 13.63 19.09 -11.73
C ALA A 232 12.59 19.17 -12.87
N ASN A 233 12.23 18.02 -13.46
CA ASN A 233 11.24 17.90 -14.53
C ASN A 233 11.50 18.82 -15.74
N SER A 234 12.76 19.00 -16.11
CA SER A 234 13.21 19.95 -17.12
C SER A 234 14.08 19.25 -18.17
N ALA A 235 13.95 19.71 -19.42
CA ALA A 235 14.89 19.42 -20.50
C ALA A 235 15.64 20.70 -20.94
N THR A 236 15.54 21.77 -20.14
CA THR A 236 16.19 23.05 -20.41
C THR A 236 17.68 22.88 -20.23
N VAL A 237 18.47 23.19 -21.27
CA VAL A 237 19.94 23.17 -21.23
C VAL A 237 20.46 23.99 -20.05
N GLY A 238 21.39 23.42 -19.29
CA GLY A 238 22.08 24.13 -18.21
C GLY A 238 23.15 25.03 -18.78
N THR A 239 23.08 26.33 -18.55
CA THR A 239 24.13 27.27 -18.98
C THR A 239 24.75 27.96 -17.79
N ILE A 240 26.07 27.98 -17.68
CA ILE A 240 26.80 28.71 -16.66
C ILE A 240 27.76 29.64 -17.38
N SER A 241 27.70 30.95 -17.12
CA SER A 241 28.53 31.94 -17.80
C SER A 241 28.87 33.16 -16.95
N VAL A 242 30.00 33.81 -17.22
CA VAL A 242 30.39 35.09 -16.61
C VAL A 242 30.67 36.11 -17.72
N ALA A 243 30.06 37.29 -17.63
CA ALA A 243 30.19 38.35 -18.63
C ALA A 243 31.40 39.27 -18.35
N SER A 244 31.72 40.19 -19.28
CA SER A 244 32.63 41.31 -18.99
C SER A 244 32.07 42.22 -17.88
N ASP A 245 32.96 42.99 -17.26
CA ASP A 245 32.65 44.02 -16.27
C ASP A 245 31.93 43.51 -15.01
N LYS A 246 32.17 42.25 -14.64
CA LYS A 246 31.60 41.60 -13.45
C LYS A 246 32.52 41.65 -12.24
N PHE A 247 33.80 41.38 -12.42
CA PHE A 247 34.77 41.39 -11.34
C PHE A 247 36.03 42.17 -11.74
N SER A 248 36.82 42.54 -10.74
CA SER A 248 38.01 43.35 -10.86
C SER A 248 39.22 42.78 -10.12
N ASP A 249 40.40 43.24 -10.51
CA ASP A 249 41.66 42.98 -9.82
C ASP A 249 41.92 44.00 -8.68
N ALA A 250 43.07 43.90 -8.02
CA ALA A 250 43.46 44.80 -6.93
C ALA A 250 43.72 46.26 -7.38
N ALA A 251 43.97 46.49 -8.67
CA ALA A 251 44.13 47.83 -9.25
C ALA A 251 42.79 48.44 -9.68
N GLY A 252 41.71 47.66 -9.66
CA GLY A 252 40.36 48.06 -10.05
C GLY A 252 40.15 48.04 -11.57
N ASN A 253 40.90 47.20 -12.30
CA ASN A 253 40.62 46.88 -13.70
C ASN A 253 39.53 45.81 -13.77
N THR A 254 38.48 46.04 -14.58
CA THR A 254 37.38 45.08 -14.75
C THR A 254 37.72 43.99 -15.75
N ASN A 255 37.13 42.80 -15.58
CA ASN A 255 37.35 41.66 -16.46
C ASN A 255 36.76 41.89 -17.87
N VAL A 256 37.44 41.37 -18.89
CA VAL A 256 37.05 41.56 -20.31
C VAL A 256 36.90 40.21 -21.01
N ASP A 257 35.93 39.41 -20.56
CA ASP A 257 35.72 38.03 -21.04
C ASP A 257 34.47 37.84 -21.90
N GLY A 258 33.68 38.89 -22.18
CA GLY A 258 32.35 38.80 -22.79
C GLY A 258 32.29 38.21 -24.21
N ALA A 259 33.43 37.86 -24.82
CA ALA A 259 33.52 37.27 -26.16
C ALA A 259 34.33 35.96 -26.25
N ASP A 260 34.91 35.47 -25.14
CA ASP A 260 35.77 34.29 -25.14
C ASP A 260 34.98 32.98 -24.99
N VAL A 261 35.38 31.93 -25.70
CA VAL A 261 34.63 30.65 -25.74
C VAL A 261 34.68 29.84 -24.43
N ASN A 262 35.60 30.17 -23.53
CA ASN A 262 35.82 29.46 -22.26
C ASN A 262 35.15 30.16 -21.07
N ASN A 263 34.42 31.25 -21.28
CA ASN A 263 33.68 31.95 -20.23
C ASN A 263 32.30 31.33 -19.95
N SER A 264 31.98 30.19 -20.58
CA SER A 264 30.68 29.53 -20.49
C SER A 264 30.77 28.00 -20.60
N VAL A 265 29.82 27.31 -19.94
CA VAL A 265 29.61 25.85 -19.98
C VAL A 265 28.15 25.56 -20.33
N PHE A 266 27.94 24.50 -21.13
CA PHE A 266 26.63 23.99 -21.51
C PHE A 266 26.47 22.53 -21.04
N LEU A 267 25.37 22.23 -20.36
CA LEU A 267 25.02 20.91 -19.86
C LEU A 267 23.71 20.44 -20.51
N THR A 268 23.71 19.24 -21.06
CA THR A 268 22.47 18.61 -21.53
C THR A 268 21.74 18.05 -20.31
N ILE A 269 20.48 18.45 -20.13
CA ILE A 269 19.68 18.08 -18.96
C ILE A 269 18.45 17.32 -19.45
N ASP A 270 18.19 16.17 -18.83
CA ASP A 270 16.90 15.50 -18.94
C ASP A 270 16.48 14.92 -17.58
N THR A 271 15.82 15.76 -16.79
CA THR A 271 15.26 15.37 -15.49
C THR A 271 13.77 15.04 -15.59
N LYS A 272 13.22 14.90 -16.80
CA LYS A 272 11.83 14.51 -17.02
C LYS A 272 11.73 13.00 -16.96
N ALA A 273 11.31 12.48 -15.82
CA ALA A 273 10.90 11.08 -15.76
C ALA A 273 9.72 10.83 -16.71
N PRO A 274 9.57 9.60 -17.23
CA PRO A 274 8.34 9.22 -17.89
C PRO A 274 7.12 9.49 -16.99
N ASN A 275 5.97 9.74 -17.59
CA ASN A 275 4.73 9.89 -16.85
C ASN A 275 4.53 8.68 -15.94
N ALA A 276 3.86 8.91 -14.79
CA ALA A 276 3.49 7.83 -13.89
C ALA A 276 2.78 6.72 -14.65
N VAL A 277 3.06 5.47 -14.27
CA VAL A 277 2.26 4.34 -14.72
C VAL A 277 0.84 4.57 -14.20
N ASP A 278 -0.09 4.73 -15.12
CA ASP A 278 -1.51 4.93 -14.81
C ASP A 278 -2.21 3.61 -15.09
N LEU A 279 -2.80 3.04 -14.04
CA LEU A 279 -3.52 1.76 -14.07
C LEU A 279 -5.04 1.94 -14.24
N ASP A 280 -5.52 3.15 -14.59
CA ASP A 280 -6.95 3.45 -14.80
C ASP A 280 -7.19 4.66 -15.76
N PRO A 281 -7.48 4.42 -17.05
CA PRO A 281 -7.75 5.50 -17.99
C PRO A 281 -9.20 6.03 -18.01
N ALA A 282 -10.13 5.51 -17.19
CA ALA A 282 -11.55 5.87 -17.28
C ALA A 282 -12.09 6.53 -16.01
N ALA A 283 -12.11 7.86 -16.00
CA ALA A 283 -13.06 8.58 -15.14
C ALA A 283 -14.49 8.13 -15.49
N ASP A 284 -15.14 7.44 -14.54
CA ASP A 284 -16.58 7.11 -14.47
C ASP A 284 -17.04 5.68 -14.87
N ILE A 285 -16.17 4.67 -14.80
CA ILE A 285 -16.59 3.26 -14.62
C ILE A 285 -15.84 2.66 -13.43
N GLN A 286 -16.59 2.23 -12.41
CA GLN A 286 -16.09 1.50 -11.24
C GLN A 286 -15.27 0.25 -11.66
N PRO A 287 -14.29 -0.20 -10.86
CA PRO A 287 -13.26 -1.13 -11.30
C PRO A 287 -13.89 -2.48 -11.63
N THR A 288 -13.66 -3.01 -12.83
CA THR A 288 -13.72 -4.47 -13.03
C THR A 288 -12.35 -5.08 -12.78
N SER A 289 -11.71 -4.67 -11.70
CA SER A 289 -10.55 -5.34 -11.13
C SER A 289 -11.02 -6.52 -10.33
N LYS A 290 -11.13 -7.69 -10.96
CA LYS A 290 -11.30 -8.93 -10.23
C LYS A 290 -10.03 -9.14 -9.40
N THR A 291 -9.97 -8.63 -8.17
CA THR A 291 -8.82 -8.77 -7.26
C THR A 291 -8.69 -10.19 -6.72
N LEU A 292 -9.80 -10.94 -6.75
CA LEU A 292 -9.93 -12.31 -6.28
C LEU A 292 -9.99 -13.28 -7.46
N PHE A 293 -9.00 -14.16 -7.57
CA PHE A 293 -8.97 -15.20 -8.60
C PHE A 293 -9.13 -16.58 -7.98
N THR A 294 -9.79 -17.46 -8.72
CA THR A 294 -9.84 -18.88 -8.41
C THR A 294 -8.49 -19.54 -8.69
N ARG A 295 -8.26 -20.70 -8.07
CA ARG A 295 -7.10 -21.54 -8.37
C ARG A 295 -7.06 -21.97 -9.82
N SER A 296 -8.22 -22.30 -10.38
CA SER A 296 -8.35 -22.65 -11.79
C SER A 296 -7.83 -21.53 -12.69
N GLU A 297 -8.23 -20.28 -12.43
CA GLU A 297 -7.76 -19.12 -13.20
C GLU A 297 -6.24 -18.92 -13.07
N ILE A 298 -5.70 -18.90 -11.84
CA ILE A 298 -4.25 -18.71 -11.61
C ILE A 298 -3.44 -19.88 -12.21
N SER A 299 -3.99 -21.10 -12.25
CA SER A 299 -3.30 -22.28 -12.79
C SER A 299 -3.07 -22.24 -14.29
N VAL A 300 -3.91 -21.52 -15.04
CA VAL A 300 -3.76 -21.32 -16.49
C VAL A 300 -3.12 -19.97 -16.84
N GLY A 301 -3.02 -19.07 -15.86
CA GLY A 301 -2.33 -17.78 -15.96
C GLY A 301 -3.30 -16.60 -15.95
N VAL A 302 -3.12 -15.73 -14.95
CA VAL A 302 -3.91 -14.52 -14.72
C VAL A 302 -3.06 -13.30 -15.03
N ALA A 303 -3.58 -12.40 -15.87
CA ALA A 303 -2.93 -11.12 -16.10
C ALA A 303 -2.98 -10.28 -14.82
N PHE A 304 -1.91 -9.54 -14.53
CA PHE A 304 -2.03 -8.48 -13.54
C PHE A 304 -3.02 -7.46 -14.09
N ASP A 305 -4.09 -7.20 -13.33
CA ASP A 305 -5.08 -6.22 -13.74
C ASP A 305 -4.46 -4.82 -13.72
N ALA A 306 -4.12 -4.37 -14.91
CA ALA A 306 -3.40 -3.13 -15.17
C ALA A 306 -3.99 -2.60 -16.47
N ASP A 307 -5.06 -1.81 -16.37
CA ASP A 307 -5.57 -1.06 -17.52
C ASP A 307 -4.64 0.13 -17.73
N ILE A 308 -3.80 0.07 -18.76
CA ILE A 308 -2.69 1.02 -18.87
C ILE A 308 -3.12 2.20 -19.69
N ALA A 309 -3.15 3.37 -19.05
CA ALA A 309 -3.40 4.58 -19.80
C ALA A 309 -2.34 4.75 -20.89
N ASN A 310 -2.80 5.20 -22.06
CA ASN A 310 -1.95 5.51 -23.20
C ASN A 310 -0.84 6.49 -22.78
N THR A 311 0.36 5.98 -22.52
CA THR A 311 1.49 6.81 -22.08
C THR A 311 1.74 7.87 -23.17
N THR A 312 1.73 9.16 -22.87
CA THR A 312 2.06 10.18 -23.89
C THR A 312 3.56 10.28 -24.16
N ASN A 313 4.37 9.53 -23.41
CA ASN A 313 5.82 9.45 -23.58
C ASN A 313 6.20 8.74 -24.88
N THR A 314 7.19 9.29 -25.56
CA THR A 314 7.68 8.77 -26.86
C THR A 314 9.09 8.18 -26.77
N ASP A 315 9.66 8.23 -25.56
CA ASP A 315 11.05 7.95 -25.22
C ASP A 315 11.23 6.75 -24.29
N ILE A 316 10.15 6.05 -23.93
CA ILE A 316 10.21 4.83 -23.11
C ILE A 316 11.06 3.77 -23.81
N LYS A 317 12.12 3.32 -23.13
CA LYS A 317 13.05 2.30 -23.64
C LYS A 317 12.78 0.92 -23.08
N SER A 318 12.33 0.84 -21.83
CA SER A 318 12.09 -0.42 -21.15
C SER A 318 11.00 -0.34 -20.09
N ILE A 319 10.33 -1.48 -19.89
CA ILE A 319 9.32 -1.70 -18.86
C ILE A 319 9.96 -2.57 -17.78
N LYS A 320 9.93 -2.13 -16.53
CA LYS A 320 10.45 -2.86 -15.38
C LYS A 320 9.28 -3.33 -14.53
N VAL A 321 9.30 -4.61 -14.16
CA VAL A 321 8.30 -5.26 -13.32
C VAL A 321 9.01 -5.94 -12.16
N VAL A 322 8.70 -5.55 -10.94
CA VAL A 322 9.22 -6.17 -9.71
C VAL A 322 8.10 -7.01 -9.10
N LEU A 323 8.33 -8.32 -9.00
CA LEU A 323 7.39 -9.24 -8.37
C LEU A 323 7.58 -9.25 -6.85
N GLY A 324 6.51 -9.55 -6.12
CA GLY A 324 6.56 -9.68 -4.67
C GLY A 324 5.21 -10.01 -4.05
N GLY A 325 5.04 -9.60 -2.79
CA GLY A 325 3.86 -9.91 -1.98
C GLY A 325 4.06 -11.16 -1.12
N VAL A 326 3.32 -11.25 -0.01
CA VAL A 326 3.43 -12.34 0.98
C VAL A 326 3.13 -13.72 0.38
N GLY A 327 2.38 -13.76 -0.72
CA GLY A 327 2.05 -14.99 -1.43
C GLY A 327 3.07 -15.42 -2.49
N PHE A 328 4.03 -14.58 -2.87
CA PHE A 328 4.94 -14.89 -3.97
C PHE A 328 5.94 -15.98 -3.60
N ASN A 329 6.01 -17.02 -4.43
CA ASN A 329 6.94 -18.13 -4.31
C ASN A 329 7.50 -18.50 -5.68
N ALA A 330 8.75 -18.10 -5.94
CA ALA A 330 9.49 -18.40 -7.17
C ALA A 330 9.59 -19.90 -7.53
N THR A 331 9.32 -20.80 -6.57
CA THR A 331 9.25 -22.25 -6.80
C THR A 331 8.03 -22.61 -7.65
N ASN A 332 6.88 -22.01 -7.34
CA ASN A 332 5.57 -22.42 -7.81
C ASN A 332 4.95 -21.42 -8.79
N ASP A 333 5.33 -20.15 -8.65
CA ASP A 333 4.94 -19.07 -9.53
C ASP A 333 5.82 -19.06 -10.79
N LYS A 334 5.17 -18.75 -11.90
CA LYS A 334 5.74 -18.57 -13.23
C LYS A 334 5.17 -17.29 -13.82
N LEU A 335 5.96 -16.65 -14.68
CA LEU A 335 5.44 -15.62 -15.57
C LEU A 335 5.12 -16.23 -16.93
N ILE A 336 3.98 -15.87 -17.51
CA ILE A 336 3.70 -16.13 -18.92
C ILE A 336 3.94 -14.81 -19.66
N LEU A 337 4.91 -14.84 -20.57
CA LEU A 337 5.16 -13.75 -21.53
C LEU A 337 4.83 -14.27 -22.93
N ASP A 338 5.85 -14.70 -23.67
CA ASP A 338 5.74 -15.48 -24.91
C ASP A 338 5.64 -17.00 -24.65
N THR A 339 6.17 -17.41 -23.50
CA THR A 339 6.23 -18.79 -22.99
C THR A 339 6.15 -18.77 -21.46
N ASP A 340 5.94 -19.93 -20.84
CA ASP A 340 6.05 -20.09 -19.39
C ASP A 340 7.52 -19.91 -18.94
N ILE A 341 7.77 -18.93 -18.09
CA ILE A 341 9.07 -18.59 -17.54
C ILE A 341 9.12 -19.02 -16.07
N THR A 342 10.05 -19.92 -15.72
CA THR A 342 10.30 -20.33 -14.33
C THR A 342 11.09 -19.26 -13.59
N LEU A 343 10.69 -18.91 -12.37
CA LEU A 343 11.24 -17.78 -11.64
C LEU A 343 12.41 -18.13 -10.70
N ARG A 344 13.02 -19.31 -10.86
CA ARG A 344 14.06 -19.88 -9.97
C ARG A 344 15.51 -19.55 -10.35
N SER A 345 15.73 -18.87 -11.48
CA SER A 345 17.06 -18.52 -11.97
C SER A 345 16.99 -17.28 -12.86
N ASP A 346 18.15 -16.67 -13.12
CA ASP A 346 18.24 -15.56 -14.06
C ASP A 346 17.94 -16.03 -15.49
N ILE A 347 17.27 -15.19 -16.27
CA ILE A 347 16.85 -15.49 -17.63
C ILE A 347 17.11 -14.29 -18.52
N THR A 348 17.60 -14.53 -19.73
CA THR A 348 17.76 -13.52 -20.79
C THR A 348 17.23 -14.08 -22.09
N ALA A 349 16.43 -13.31 -22.82
CA ALA A 349 15.91 -13.69 -24.12
C ALA A 349 15.81 -12.48 -25.06
N THR A 350 16.02 -12.69 -26.36
CA THR A 350 15.97 -11.66 -27.40
C THR A 350 15.07 -12.07 -28.55
N ASN A 351 14.67 -11.10 -29.39
CA ASN A 351 13.78 -11.30 -30.55
C ASN A 351 12.44 -11.98 -30.20
N LYS A 352 11.87 -11.57 -29.07
CA LYS A 352 10.61 -12.10 -28.55
C LYS A 352 9.42 -11.28 -29.02
N VAL A 353 8.25 -11.93 -28.93
CA VAL A 353 6.94 -11.33 -29.16
C VAL A 353 6.14 -11.50 -27.88
N ILE A 354 5.75 -10.39 -27.24
CA ILE A 354 4.94 -10.40 -26.03
C ILE A 354 3.62 -9.71 -26.37
N GLY A 355 2.50 -10.40 -26.14
CA GLY A 355 1.21 -9.99 -26.70
C GLY A 355 1.25 -9.98 -28.23
N THR A 356 1.13 -8.78 -28.82
CA THR A 356 1.25 -8.57 -30.28
C THR A 356 2.51 -7.80 -30.68
N VAL A 357 3.36 -7.43 -29.71
CA VAL A 357 4.52 -6.56 -29.93
C VAL A 357 5.78 -7.39 -30.15
N ALA A 358 6.37 -7.27 -31.34
CA ALA A 358 7.60 -7.96 -31.72
C ALA A 358 8.86 -7.10 -31.48
N GLY A 359 10.03 -7.74 -31.60
CA GLY A 359 11.33 -7.07 -31.47
C GLY A 359 11.67 -6.73 -30.02
N LEU A 360 11.24 -7.59 -29.09
CA LEU A 360 11.48 -7.41 -27.67
C LEU A 360 12.63 -8.29 -27.18
N GLU A 361 13.29 -7.84 -26.14
CA GLU A 361 14.17 -8.63 -25.31
C GLU A 361 13.74 -8.49 -23.86
N TYR A 362 14.00 -9.50 -23.05
CA TYR A 362 13.74 -9.41 -21.63
C TYR A 362 14.81 -10.10 -20.80
N THR A 363 15.00 -9.59 -19.59
CA THR A 363 15.82 -10.20 -18.55
C THR A 363 15.00 -10.35 -17.28
N TYR A 364 15.06 -11.52 -16.65
CA TYR A 364 14.56 -11.72 -15.30
C TYR A 364 15.75 -12.02 -14.39
N THR A 365 15.85 -11.30 -13.27
CA THR A 365 16.87 -11.51 -12.24
C THR A 365 16.21 -12.12 -11.01
N HIS A 366 16.60 -13.35 -10.65
CA HIS A 366 15.97 -14.11 -9.57
C HIS A 366 16.14 -13.43 -8.20
N TYR A 367 17.35 -12.94 -7.90
CA TYR A 367 17.65 -12.34 -6.59
C TYR A 367 16.81 -11.09 -6.31
N SER A 368 16.61 -10.23 -7.32
CA SER A 368 15.82 -9.01 -7.19
C SER A 368 14.38 -9.16 -7.66
N GLN A 369 13.98 -10.36 -8.09
CA GLN A 369 12.64 -10.67 -8.63
C GLN A 369 12.18 -9.68 -9.70
N THR A 370 13.14 -9.19 -10.49
CA THR A 370 12.93 -8.08 -11.43
C THR A 370 12.94 -8.60 -12.86
N LEU A 371 11.84 -8.37 -13.57
CA LEU A 371 11.75 -8.50 -15.03
C LEU A 371 11.98 -7.12 -15.67
N ILE A 372 12.83 -7.06 -16.69
CA ILE A 372 12.99 -5.88 -17.55
C ILE A 372 12.69 -6.32 -18.97
N ILE A 373 11.77 -5.64 -19.64
CA ILE A 373 11.41 -5.85 -21.05
C ILE A 373 11.82 -4.61 -21.84
N SER A 374 12.61 -4.78 -22.90
CA SER A 374 13.16 -3.70 -23.71
C SER A 374 12.90 -3.92 -25.19
N LYS A 375 12.83 -2.84 -25.98
CA LYS A 375 12.90 -2.92 -27.45
C LYS A 375 14.35 -3.20 -27.89
N THR A 376 14.55 -4.17 -28.78
CA THR A 376 15.88 -4.46 -29.36
C THR A 376 16.45 -3.28 -30.15
N SER A 377 15.58 -2.40 -30.68
CA SER A 377 15.94 -1.14 -31.32
C SER A 377 14.86 -0.08 -31.12
N GLY A 378 15.26 1.17 -30.89
CA GLY A 378 14.33 2.29 -30.70
C GLY A 378 13.66 2.31 -29.32
N THR A 379 12.51 2.98 -29.25
CA THR A 379 11.65 3.18 -28.08
C THR A 379 10.29 2.51 -28.30
N PHE A 380 9.52 2.35 -27.23
CA PHE A 380 8.14 1.88 -27.30
C PHE A 380 7.22 2.98 -27.82
N ALA A 381 6.28 2.62 -28.69
CA ALA A 381 5.10 3.45 -28.92
C ALA A 381 4.18 3.32 -27.70
N ALA A 382 3.42 4.38 -27.39
CA ALA A 382 2.44 4.41 -26.29
C ALA A 382 1.54 3.15 -26.24
N GLU A 383 0.99 2.78 -27.39
CA GLU A 383 0.10 1.62 -27.54
C GLU A 383 0.81 0.27 -27.39
N ASP A 384 2.12 0.21 -27.64
CA ASP A 384 2.90 -1.02 -27.48
C ASP A 384 3.19 -1.30 -26.00
N VAL A 385 3.30 -0.26 -25.17
CA VAL A 385 3.52 -0.41 -23.72
C VAL A 385 2.34 -1.12 -23.08
N ALA A 386 1.11 -0.65 -23.36
CA ALA A 386 -0.12 -1.26 -22.85
C ALA A 386 -0.22 -2.75 -23.26
N LYS A 387 -0.07 -3.03 -24.56
CA LYS A 387 -0.12 -4.40 -25.10
C LYS A 387 0.90 -5.35 -24.48
N VAL A 388 2.09 -4.87 -24.12
CA VAL A 388 3.13 -5.71 -23.51
C VAL A 388 2.80 -6.04 -22.07
N VAL A 389 2.35 -5.07 -21.28
CA VAL A 389 2.08 -5.28 -19.86
C VAL A 389 0.79 -6.07 -19.65
N GLU A 390 -0.27 -5.82 -20.41
CA GLU A 390 -1.51 -6.63 -20.41
C GLU A 390 -1.25 -8.11 -20.73
N ALA A 391 -0.18 -8.40 -21.47
CA ALA A 391 0.22 -9.76 -21.81
C ALA A 391 1.04 -10.44 -20.71
N ILE A 392 1.50 -9.72 -19.68
CA ILE A 392 2.25 -10.31 -18.56
C ILE A 392 1.26 -11.00 -17.63
N LYS A 393 1.32 -12.34 -17.58
CA LYS A 393 0.48 -13.13 -16.67
C LYS A 393 1.30 -13.79 -15.59
N LEU A 394 0.73 -13.88 -14.40
CA LEU A 394 1.22 -14.74 -13.33
C LEU A 394 0.49 -16.07 -13.39
N LYS A 395 1.23 -17.16 -13.33
CA LYS A 395 0.71 -18.51 -13.28
C LYS A 395 1.27 -19.22 -12.05
N ASN A 396 0.42 -19.86 -11.26
CA ASN A 396 0.87 -20.71 -10.15
C ASN A 396 0.55 -22.17 -10.47
N THR A 397 1.54 -23.04 -10.42
CA THR A 397 1.37 -24.47 -10.78
C THR A 397 1.26 -25.40 -9.58
N ASP A 398 1.11 -24.89 -8.37
CA ASP A 398 1.10 -25.68 -7.14
C ASP A 398 -0.33 -25.94 -6.63
N THR A 399 -0.63 -27.21 -6.40
CA THR A 399 -1.86 -27.66 -5.74
C THR A 399 -1.91 -27.29 -4.26
N ASP A 400 -0.79 -26.86 -3.66
CA ASP A 400 -0.63 -26.61 -2.21
C ASP A 400 -0.20 -25.17 -1.89
N SER A 401 -0.26 -24.24 -2.85
CA SER A 401 0.28 -22.90 -2.63
C SER A 401 -0.39 -22.14 -1.48
N GLN A 402 0.42 -21.46 -0.66
CA GLN A 402 -0.02 -20.62 0.45
C GLN A 402 -0.90 -19.47 -0.05
N LEU A 403 -1.98 -19.23 0.70
CA LEU A 403 -2.84 -18.06 0.61
C LEU A 403 -1.99 -16.80 0.70
N GLY A 404 -2.20 -15.83 -0.19
CA GLY A 404 -1.49 -14.56 -0.11
C GLY A 404 -1.62 -13.68 -1.35
N MET A 405 -1.40 -12.39 -1.17
CA MET A 405 -1.37 -11.43 -2.27
C MET A 405 -0.03 -11.54 -3.01
N ARG A 406 -0.08 -11.66 -4.34
CA ARG A 406 1.08 -11.45 -5.22
C ARG A 406 0.98 -10.06 -5.83
N THR A 407 2.09 -9.37 -5.93
CA THR A 407 2.14 -7.99 -6.43
C THR A 407 3.11 -7.88 -7.58
N ALA A 408 2.77 -7.05 -8.57
CA ALA A 408 3.68 -6.61 -9.62
C ALA A 408 3.77 -5.09 -9.57
N THR A 409 4.93 -4.59 -9.18
CA THR A 409 5.23 -3.15 -9.21
C THR A 409 5.88 -2.81 -10.55
N ILE A 410 5.24 -1.94 -11.31
CA ILE A 410 5.59 -1.59 -12.68
C ILE A 410 6.13 -0.17 -12.73
N THR A 411 7.22 0.03 -13.46
CA THR A 411 7.80 1.32 -13.81
C THR A 411 8.27 1.36 -15.26
N TYR A 412 8.33 2.54 -15.84
CA TYR A 412 8.92 2.79 -17.16
C TYR A 412 10.28 3.44 -17.01
N MET A 413 11.22 3.04 -17.85
CA MET A 413 12.51 3.73 -17.97
C MET A 413 12.65 4.31 -19.38
N ASP A 414 13.01 5.59 -19.47
CA ASP A 414 13.30 6.26 -20.74
C ASP A 414 14.69 5.88 -21.31
N ILE A 415 15.06 6.49 -22.43
CA ILE A 415 16.34 6.24 -23.10
C ILE A 415 17.56 6.76 -22.34
N VAL A 416 17.38 7.68 -21.38
CA VAL A 416 18.46 8.25 -20.54
C VAL A 416 18.51 7.59 -19.16
N GLY A 417 17.56 6.71 -18.85
CA GLY A 417 17.46 5.94 -17.62
C GLY A 417 16.80 6.68 -16.46
N ASN A 418 15.88 7.62 -16.71
CA ASN A 418 14.95 8.10 -15.69
C ASN A 418 13.83 7.07 -15.51
N GLU A 419 13.47 6.78 -14.26
CA GLU A 419 12.41 5.84 -13.91
C GLU A 419 11.13 6.60 -13.53
N SER A 420 9.98 6.14 -14.02
CA SER A 420 8.67 6.72 -13.68
C SER A 420 8.30 6.49 -12.21
N ALA A 421 7.25 7.17 -11.74
CA ALA A 421 6.55 6.71 -10.54
C ALA A 421 6.02 5.28 -10.75
N SER A 422 6.07 4.48 -9.69
CA SER A 422 5.64 3.09 -9.70
C SER A 422 4.13 2.95 -9.52
N ALA A 423 3.53 1.96 -10.20
CA ALA A 423 2.19 1.48 -9.88
C ALA A 423 2.23 -0.01 -9.54
N THR A 424 1.36 -0.47 -8.63
CA THR A 424 1.36 -1.86 -8.15
C THR A 424 0.02 -2.51 -8.45
N ALA A 425 0.05 -3.55 -9.27
CA ALA A 425 -1.08 -4.44 -9.47
C ALA A 425 -0.98 -5.64 -8.52
N SER A 426 -2.12 -6.15 -8.06
CA SER A 426 -2.20 -7.21 -7.05
C SER A 426 -3.12 -8.35 -7.50
N LEU A 427 -2.72 -9.57 -7.19
CA LEU A 427 -3.49 -10.80 -7.40
C LEU A 427 -3.67 -11.48 -6.04
N LYS A 428 -4.92 -11.62 -5.58
CA LYS A 428 -5.26 -12.35 -4.36
C LYS A 428 -6.03 -13.61 -4.76
N GLU A 429 -5.64 -14.76 -4.21
CA GLU A 429 -6.45 -15.96 -4.33
C GLU A 429 -7.70 -15.80 -3.45
N ALA A 430 -8.87 -16.20 -3.95
CA ALA A 430 -10.09 -16.23 -3.15
C ALA A 430 -9.88 -17.14 -1.93
N GLN A 431 -9.95 -16.57 -0.73
CA GLN A 431 -9.92 -17.34 0.51
C GLN A 431 -11.17 -18.22 0.57
N ARG A 432 -11.01 -19.45 1.07
CA ARG A 432 -12.06 -20.48 1.03
C ARG A 432 -12.76 -20.67 2.37
N GLY A 433 -12.60 -19.72 3.29
CA GLY A 433 -13.14 -19.76 4.65
C GLY A 433 -12.09 -19.52 5.73
N PHE A 434 -12.40 -19.93 6.97
CA PHE A 434 -11.55 -19.77 8.16
C PHE A 434 -11.77 -20.87 9.20
N VAL A 435 -10.88 -20.94 10.19
CA VAL A 435 -10.89 -21.97 11.25
C VAL A 435 -11.31 -21.38 12.59
N ILE A 436 -12.14 -22.10 13.34
CA ILE A 436 -12.52 -21.80 14.73
C ILE A 436 -11.89 -22.87 15.65
N ASN A 437 -10.95 -22.46 16.49
CA ASN A 437 -10.21 -23.33 17.39
C ASN A 437 -10.84 -23.40 18.79
N GLY A 438 -11.02 -24.62 19.30
CA GLY A 438 -11.51 -24.92 20.64
C GLY A 438 -10.72 -24.28 21.78
N GLU A 439 -11.42 -23.94 22.86
CA GLU A 439 -10.87 -23.20 23.99
C GLU A 439 -10.01 -24.08 24.91
N LEU A 440 -10.58 -25.14 25.50
CA LEU A 440 -9.93 -25.99 26.52
C LEU A 440 -9.79 -27.44 26.06
N VAL A 441 -8.88 -28.17 26.68
CA VAL A 441 -8.72 -29.62 26.51
C VAL A 441 -10.04 -30.32 26.85
N ARG A 442 -10.50 -31.23 25.97
CA ARG A 442 -11.75 -32.00 26.11
C ARG A 442 -13.04 -31.16 26.16
N ASP A 443 -13.02 -29.98 25.55
CA ASP A 443 -14.26 -29.21 25.31
C ASP A 443 -15.18 -29.87 24.30
N TYR A 444 -14.60 -30.61 23.35
CA TYR A 444 -15.30 -31.19 22.20
C TYR A 444 -16.09 -30.14 21.38
N SER A 445 -15.51 -28.94 21.21
CA SER A 445 -16.14 -27.90 20.40
C SER A 445 -16.31 -28.33 18.95
N GLY A 446 -17.44 -27.99 18.31
CA GLY A 446 -17.77 -28.50 16.99
C GLY A 446 -18.43 -29.88 16.99
N HIS A 447 -18.85 -30.38 18.15
CA HIS A 447 -19.74 -31.55 18.21
C HIS A 447 -21.12 -31.27 17.59
N SER A 448 -21.59 -30.04 17.78
CA SER A 448 -22.78 -29.49 17.13
C SER A 448 -22.43 -28.07 16.66
N VAL A 449 -22.72 -27.80 15.40
CA VAL A 449 -22.57 -26.50 14.74
C VAL A 449 -23.86 -26.15 14.01
N SER A 450 -24.16 -24.85 13.89
CA SER A 450 -25.33 -24.35 13.16
C SER A 450 -25.09 -22.91 12.71
N ASN A 451 -25.82 -22.46 11.67
CA ASN A 451 -26.10 -21.03 11.48
C ASN A 451 -26.81 -20.52 12.75
N ALA A 452 -26.47 -19.30 13.17
CA ALA A 452 -27.14 -18.55 14.22
C ALA A 452 -28.10 -17.49 13.67
N GLY A 453 -28.03 -17.14 12.38
CA GLY A 453 -28.70 -15.97 11.81
C GLY A 453 -27.99 -14.68 12.22
N ASP A 454 -28.60 -13.52 11.97
CA ASP A 454 -28.07 -12.21 12.37
C ASP A 454 -28.46 -11.90 13.82
N VAL A 455 -27.77 -12.52 14.77
CA VAL A 455 -28.09 -12.35 16.21
C VAL A 455 -27.66 -10.99 16.75
N ASN A 456 -26.82 -10.28 15.99
CA ASN A 456 -26.16 -9.05 16.41
C ASN A 456 -26.63 -7.79 15.64
N GLY A 457 -27.43 -7.97 14.59
CA GLY A 457 -28.06 -6.92 13.79
C GLY A 457 -27.09 -6.18 12.88
N ASP A 458 -26.02 -6.82 12.39
CA ASP A 458 -25.07 -6.21 11.45
C ASP A 458 -25.30 -6.60 9.99
N GLY A 459 -26.30 -7.44 9.73
CA GLY A 459 -26.72 -7.87 8.40
C GLY A 459 -25.89 -9.02 7.81
N LEU A 460 -25.03 -9.66 8.61
CA LEU A 460 -24.31 -10.88 8.25
C LEU A 460 -24.82 -12.04 9.10
N ASP A 461 -24.79 -13.25 8.55
CA ASP A 461 -25.10 -14.44 9.32
C ASP A 461 -23.99 -14.73 10.36
N ASP A 462 -24.41 -15.08 11.57
CA ASP A 462 -23.54 -15.49 12.67
C ASP A 462 -23.52 -17.02 12.82
N LEU A 463 -22.63 -17.52 13.66
CA LEU A 463 -22.43 -18.96 13.85
C LEU A 463 -22.59 -19.35 15.31
N ILE A 464 -23.13 -20.54 15.58
CA ILE A 464 -23.12 -21.12 16.92
C ILE A 464 -22.39 -22.47 16.96
N VAL A 465 -21.48 -22.61 17.93
CA VAL A 465 -20.64 -23.80 18.13
C VAL A 465 -20.84 -24.34 19.54
N GLY A 466 -21.27 -25.59 19.65
CA GLY A 466 -21.46 -26.31 20.91
C GLY A 466 -20.18 -27.00 21.41
N ALA A 467 -19.91 -26.91 22.71
CA ALA A 467 -18.77 -27.51 23.41
C ALA A 467 -19.23 -28.16 24.74
N TYR A 468 -19.92 -29.29 24.63
CA TYR A 468 -20.57 -29.96 25.76
C TYR A 468 -19.62 -30.44 26.86
N GLY A 469 -18.34 -30.64 26.53
CA GLY A 469 -17.33 -31.14 27.45
C GLY A 469 -16.71 -30.06 28.34
N ASN A 470 -17.07 -28.79 28.16
CA ASN A 470 -16.44 -27.68 28.86
C ASN A 470 -16.69 -27.72 30.38
N ASP A 471 -15.60 -27.62 31.14
CA ASP A 471 -15.57 -27.61 32.60
C ASP A 471 -15.50 -26.16 33.12
N GLN A 472 -16.60 -25.41 33.02
CA GLN A 472 -16.65 -24.01 33.47
C GLN A 472 -16.46 -23.89 34.99
N SER A 473 -15.43 -23.17 35.46
CA SER A 473 -15.31 -22.69 36.86
C SER A 473 -15.60 -23.74 37.95
N ASN A 474 -15.10 -24.96 37.79
CA ASN A 474 -15.32 -26.14 38.65
C ASN A 474 -16.71 -26.82 38.55
N LYS A 475 -17.53 -26.47 37.56
CA LYS A 475 -18.73 -27.23 37.18
C LYS A 475 -18.36 -28.22 36.08
N SER A 476 -17.96 -29.43 36.46
CA SER A 476 -17.55 -30.41 35.46
C SER A 476 -18.70 -30.77 34.52
N LEU A 477 -18.45 -30.78 33.21
CA LEU A 477 -19.41 -31.10 32.16
C LEU A 477 -20.68 -30.23 32.22
N ALA A 478 -20.53 -28.98 32.67
CA ALA A 478 -21.61 -27.99 32.52
C ALA A 478 -21.85 -27.67 31.05
N GLY A 479 -20.81 -27.76 30.23
CA GLY A 479 -20.85 -27.43 28.82
C GLY A 479 -20.89 -25.93 28.56
N ARG A 480 -20.74 -25.58 27.30
CA ARG A 480 -20.67 -24.20 26.82
C ARG A 480 -21.08 -24.14 25.35
N SER A 481 -21.50 -22.97 24.91
CA SER A 481 -21.67 -22.66 23.49
C SER A 481 -21.04 -21.31 23.17
N TYR A 482 -20.65 -21.13 21.92
CA TYR A 482 -19.98 -19.93 21.45
C TYR A 482 -20.73 -19.42 20.25
N VAL A 483 -21.04 -18.14 20.29
CA VAL A 483 -21.53 -17.41 19.12
C VAL A 483 -20.33 -16.69 18.52
N VAL A 484 -20.15 -16.87 17.22
CA VAL A 484 -19.06 -16.27 16.46
C VAL A 484 -19.70 -15.39 15.41
N PHE A 485 -19.36 -14.11 15.41
CA PHE A 485 -19.99 -13.18 14.50
C PHE A 485 -19.45 -13.29 13.07
N GLY A 486 -20.37 -13.23 12.11
CA GLY A 486 -20.08 -13.00 10.71
C GLY A 486 -19.30 -11.71 10.55
N LYS A 487 -18.42 -11.66 9.54
CA LYS A 487 -17.69 -10.44 9.23
C LYS A 487 -17.13 -10.48 7.81
N GLN A 488 -17.34 -9.38 7.11
CA GLN A 488 -16.71 -9.15 5.81
C GLN A 488 -15.18 -9.28 5.90
N ASP A 489 -14.60 -10.08 5.00
CA ASP A 489 -13.17 -10.43 4.99
C ASP A 489 -12.66 -11.15 6.26
N ASN A 490 -13.51 -11.87 7.00
CA ASN A 490 -13.06 -12.64 8.16
C ASN A 490 -12.28 -13.89 7.72
N THR A 491 -10.96 -13.76 7.69
CA THR A 491 -10.11 -14.85 7.20
C THR A 491 -9.03 -15.27 8.18
N ASN A 492 -9.11 -14.79 9.42
CA ASN A 492 -8.17 -15.16 10.45
C ASN A 492 -8.75 -16.32 11.25
N THR A 493 -7.89 -17.22 11.72
CA THR A 493 -8.28 -18.21 12.72
C THR A 493 -8.88 -17.54 13.94
N ILE A 494 -10.06 -18.00 14.35
CA ILE A 494 -10.76 -17.54 15.55
C ILE A 494 -10.44 -18.49 16.68
N GLU A 495 -9.86 -17.96 17.75
CA GLU A 495 -9.63 -18.72 18.98
C GLU A 495 -10.81 -18.50 19.92
N LEU A 496 -11.57 -19.55 20.25
CA LEU A 496 -12.70 -19.44 21.19
C LEU A 496 -12.26 -18.93 22.57
N SER A 497 -11.00 -19.14 22.95
CA SER A 497 -10.42 -18.53 24.15
C SER A 497 -10.39 -17.00 24.13
N ALA A 498 -10.28 -16.38 22.95
CA ALA A 498 -10.29 -14.93 22.82
C ALA A 498 -11.71 -14.35 23.03
N ILE A 499 -12.74 -15.08 22.58
CA ILE A 499 -14.16 -14.74 22.83
C ILE A 499 -14.44 -14.83 24.33
N THR A 500 -14.07 -15.94 24.98
CA THR A 500 -14.24 -16.09 26.43
C THR A 500 -13.50 -15.02 27.24
N ALA A 501 -12.32 -14.59 26.79
CA ALA A 501 -11.54 -13.54 27.44
C ALA A 501 -12.08 -12.12 27.17
N GLY A 502 -13.03 -11.95 26.24
CA GLY A 502 -13.52 -10.64 25.79
C GLY A 502 -12.46 -9.81 25.07
N THR A 503 -11.42 -10.46 24.55
CA THR A 503 -10.30 -9.79 23.83
C THR A 503 -10.55 -9.71 22.32
N SER A 504 -11.56 -10.39 21.81
CA SER A 504 -12.03 -10.33 20.43
C SER A 504 -13.47 -9.83 20.39
N ALA A 505 -13.76 -8.88 19.50
CA ALA A 505 -15.13 -8.39 19.25
C ALA A 505 -15.97 -9.32 18.34
N GLY A 506 -15.46 -10.50 18.00
CA GLY A 506 -16.07 -11.40 17.00
C GLY A 506 -17.04 -12.44 17.58
N GLY A 507 -17.78 -12.10 18.64
CA GLY A 507 -18.78 -13.00 19.23
C GLY A 507 -18.89 -12.94 20.76
N PHE A 508 -19.65 -13.88 21.33
CA PHE A 508 -19.83 -14.04 22.77
C PHE A 508 -19.96 -15.51 23.18
N VAL A 509 -19.89 -15.76 24.50
CA VAL A 509 -19.95 -17.11 25.07
C VAL A 509 -21.22 -17.31 25.90
N ILE A 510 -21.84 -18.48 25.78
CA ILE A 510 -23.00 -18.93 26.55
C ILE A 510 -22.55 -20.04 27.52
N ASN A 511 -22.59 -19.74 28.81
CA ASN A 511 -22.07 -20.63 29.85
C ASN A 511 -23.15 -21.53 30.46
N GLY A 512 -22.83 -22.82 30.63
CA GLY A 512 -23.69 -23.81 31.27
C GLY A 512 -24.19 -23.46 32.67
N GLU A 513 -25.42 -23.91 33.00
CA GLU A 513 -26.07 -23.62 34.29
C GLU A 513 -25.41 -24.40 35.44
N SER A 514 -25.40 -25.73 35.37
CA SER A 514 -24.93 -26.62 36.45
C SER A 514 -23.98 -27.70 35.93
N ALA A 515 -23.28 -28.38 36.84
CA ALA A 515 -22.38 -29.48 36.48
C ALA A 515 -23.17 -30.70 35.95
N SER A 516 -22.61 -31.41 34.97
CA SER A 516 -23.23 -32.56 34.29
C SER A 516 -24.52 -32.27 33.51
N ASP A 517 -24.75 -31.01 33.17
CA ASP A 517 -25.87 -30.58 32.34
C ASP A 517 -25.61 -30.83 30.83
N TYR A 518 -24.33 -30.92 30.43
CA TYR A 518 -23.88 -31.11 29.04
C TYR A 518 -24.41 -30.05 28.07
N SER A 519 -24.42 -28.78 28.49
CA SER A 519 -24.94 -27.71 27.63
C SER A 519 -24.12 -27.53 26.34
N GLY A 520 -24.78 -27.26 25.22
CA GLY A 520 -24.10 -27.20 23.91
C GLY A 520 -23.87 -28.58 23.27
N TRP A 521 -24.57 -29.62 23.74
CA TRP A 521 -24.63 -30.91 23.05
C TRP A 521 -25.27 -30.79 21.66
N SER A 522 -26.37 -30.03 21.61
CA SER A 522 -27.06 -29.59 20.40
C SER A 522 -27.26 -28.07 20.51
N VAL A 523 -26.96 -27.37 19.43
CA VAL A 523 -27.16 -25.91 19.26
C VAL A 523 -27.84 -25.66 17.92
N SER A 524 -28.63 -24.58 17.84
CA SER A 524 -29.29 -24.14 16.60
C SER A 524 -29.62 -22.65 16.70
N SER A 525 -29.78 -21.98 15.55
CA SER A 525 -30.62 -20.79 15.49
C SER A 525 -32.03 -21.15 15.97
N ALA A 526 -32.68 -20.20 16.64
CA ALA A 526 -34.08 -20.25 17.01
C ALA A 526 -34.95 -19.44 16.04
N GLY A 527 -34.38 -18.66 15.13
CA GLY A 527 -35.09 -17.61 14.39
C GLY A 527 -35.50 -16.44 15.29
N ASP A 528 -36.35 -15.54 14.83
CA ASP A 528 -36.90 -14.45 15.64
C ASP A 528 -38.12 -14.93 16.44
N VAL A 529 -37.87 -15.64 17.55
CA VAL A 529 -38.96 -16.20 18.37
C VAL A 529 -39.67 -15.14 19.20
N ASN A 530 -39.11 -13.94 19.30
CA ASN A 530 -39.57 -12.89 20.21
C ASN A 530 -40.15 -11.66 19.49
N GLY A 531 -39.96 -11.58 18.17
CA GLY A 531 -40.49 -10.57 17.27
C GLY A 531 -39.75 -9.25 17.35
N ASP A 532 -38.45 -9.23 17.67
CA ASP A 532 -37.64 -8.01 17.73
C ASP A 532 -36.79 -7.75 16.49
N GLY A 533 -36.83 -8.67 15.51
CA GLY A 533 -36.14 -8.59 14.23
C GLY A 533 -34.67 -9.00 14.29
N LEU A 534 -34.22 -9.60 15.39
CA LEU A 534 -32.92 -10.26 15.49
C LEU A 534 -33.14 -11.77 15.59
N ASP A 535 -32.19 -12.54 15.07
CA ASP A 535 -32.23 -13.99 15.27
C ASP A 535 -31.88 -14.34 16.73
N ASP A 536 -32.64 -15.28 17.28
CA ASP A 536 -32.45 -15.84 18.60
C ASP A 536 -31.70 -17.19 18.50
N LEU A 537 -31.30 -17.72 19.65
CA LEU A 537 -30.53 -18.96 19.75
C LEU A 537 -31.22 -19.96 20.65
N ILE A 538 -31.09 -21.25 20.33
CA ILE A 538 -31.49 -22.32 21.24
C ILE A 538 -30.30 -23.22 21.57
N VAL A 539 -30.07 -23.44 22.87
CA VAL A 539 -29.00 -24.28 23.41
C VAL A 539 -29.60 -25.35 24.32
N ASN A 540 -29.27 -26.61 24.06
CA ASN A 540 -29.72 -27.71 24.91
C ASN A 540 -28.76 -27.98 26.07
N ALA A 541 -29.31 -28.50 27.17
CA ALA A 541 -28.65 -29.23 28.26
C ALA A 541 -29.48 -30.50 28.63
N TRP A 542 -29.30 -31.60 27.90
CA TRP A 542 -30.10 -32.82 28.07
C TRP A 542 -29.91 -33.51 29.42
N GLY A 543 -28.76 -33.30 30.08
CA GLY A 543 -28.47 -33.82 31.42
C GLY A 543 -29.03 -32.96 32.54
N ALA A 544 -29.59 -31.78 32.24
CA ALA A 544 -30.07 -30.87 33.26
C ALA A 544 -31.29 -31.43 34.01
N ASP A 545 -31.38 -31.03 35.28
CA ASP A 545 -32.40 -31.46 36.24
C ASP A 545 -33.41 -30.32 36.53
N PRO A 546 -34.51 -30.21 35.77
CA PRO A 546 -35.68 -29.46 36.21
C PRO A 546 -36.16 -29.90 37.60
N ILE A 547 -36.90 -29.04 38.30
CA ILE A 547 -37.32 -29.27 39.70
C ILE A 547 -37.94 -30.67 39.87
N ASN A 548 -37.26 -31.52 40.65
CA ASN A 548 -37.63 -32.90 40.96
C ASN A 548 -37.71 -33.87 39.75
N LYS A 549 -36.98 -33.61 38.66
CA LYS A 549 -36.98 -34.45 37.46
C LYS A 549 -35.54 -34.69 36.95
N SER A 550 -34.87 -35.71 37.48
CA SER A 550 -33.49 -36.04 37.08
C SER A 550 -33.38 -36.40 35.60
N ASN A 551 -32.40 -35.87 34.89
CA ASN A 551 -32.14 -36.07 33.45
C ASN A 551 -33.38 -35.85 32.56
N ALA A 552 -34.30 -34.99 32.99
CA ALA A 552 -35.43 -34.62 32.14
C ALA A 552 -35.00 -33.69 31.00
N GLY A 553 -33.87 -32.98 31.18
CA GLY A 553 -33.31 -32.05 30.23
C GLY A 553 -33.92 -30.66 30.32
N LYS A 554 -33.13 -29.66 29.92
CA LYS A 554 -33.56 -28.28 29.70
C LYS A 554 -33.08 -27.82 28.33
N SER A 555 -33.86 -26.96 27.68
CA SER A 555 -33.38 -26.14 26.57
C SER A 555 -33.53 -24.67 26.94
N TYR A 556 -32.65 -23.84 26.42
CA TYR A 556 -32.58 -22.42 26.72
C TYR A 556 -32.67 -21.65 25.43
N VAL A 557 -33.64 -20.74 25.36
CA VAL A 557 -33.76 -19.78 24.29
C VAL A 557 -33.07 -18.51 24.76
N VAL A 558 -32.10 -18.04 24.00
CA VAL A 558 -31.29 -16.88 24.29
C VAL A 558 -31.58 -15.85 23.22
N PHE A 559 -32.08 -14.69 23.64
CA PHE A 559 -32.46 -13.66 22.68
C PHE A 559 -31.25 -12.99 22.06
N GLY A 560 -31.34 -12.74 20.75
CA GLY A 560 -30.43 -11.90 19.99
C GLY A 560 -30.33 -10.53 20.63
N LYS A 561 -29.18 -9.87 20.44
CA LYS A 561 -29.00 -8.52 20.97
C LYS A 561 -27.98 -7.75 20.18
N GLN A 562 -28.44 -6.60 19.69
CA GLN A 562 -27.65 -5.73 18.85
C GLN A 562 -26.27 -5.40 19.45
N ASN A 563 -25.20 -5.71 18.70
CA ASN A 563 -23.80 -5.45 19.05
C ASN A 563 -23.38 -5.95 20.46
N ASN A 564 -23.96 -7.05 20.95
CA ASN A 564 -23.67 -7.55 22.28
C ASN A 564 -22.58 -8.63 22.30
N THR A 565 -21.44 -8.33 22.93
CA THR A 565 -20.37 -9.31 23.14
C THR A 565 -20.30 -9.83 24.58
N ASP A 566 -21.26 -9.46 25.44
CA ASP A 566 -21.24 -9.86 26.85
C ASP A 566 -21.49 -11.36 27.00
N ALA A 567 -20.73 -12.00 27.88
CA ALA A 567 -20.93 -13.40 28.22
C ALA A 567 -22.31 -13.65 28.87
N ILE A 568 -23.02 -14.65 28.36
CA ILE A 568 -24.34 -15.06 28.85
C ILE A 568 -24.16 -16.27 29.77
N ASN A 569 -24.97 -16.33 30.83
CA ASN A 569 -25.03 -17.50 31.72
C ASN A 569 -26.44 -18.09 31.65
N LEU A 570 -26.55 -19.39 31.38
CA LEU A 570 -27.86 -20.05 31.26
C LEU A 570 -28.67 -20.00 32.55
N SER A 571 -28.04 -19.80 33.71
CA SER A 571 -28.75 -19.52 34.97
C SER A 571 -29.54 -18.21 34.95
N ALA A 572 -29.12 -17.20 34.17
CA ALA A 572 -29.86 -15.95 34.00
C ALA A 572 -31.08 -16.16 33.09
N ILE A 573 -30.90 -16.91 32.00
CA ILE A 573 -31.97 -17.32 31.09
C ILE A 573 -33.02 -18.16 31.84
N ALA A 574 -32.59 -19.07 32.72
CA ALA A 574 -33.47 -19.85 33.59
C ALA A 574 -34.36 -19.00 34.49
N THR A 575 -33.93 -17.78 34.82
CA THR A 575 -34.69 -16.80 35.60
C THR A 575 -35.43 -15.77 34.75
N GLY A 576 -35.45 -15.93 33.43
CA GLY A 576 -36.17 -15.07 32.49
C GLY A 576 -35.44 -13.78 32.09
N THR A 577 -34.11 -13.72 32.22
CA THR A 577 -33.31 -12.56 31.81
C THR A 577 -32.59 -12.85 30.49
N GLY A 578 -32.96 -12.14 29.42
CA GLY A 578 -32.35 -12.28 28.09
C GLY A 578 -32.82 -13.50 27.30
N GLY A 579 -33.96 -14.08 27.67
CA GLY A 579 -34.52 -15.29 27.06
C GLY A 579 -35.36 -16.09 28.07
N PHE A 580 -35.71 -17.32 27.72
CA PHE A 580 -36.49 -18.23 28.57
C PHE A 580 -35.98 -19.68 28.55
N VAL A 581 -36.40 -20.46 29.55
CA VAL A 581 -36.05 -21.88 29.68
C VAL A 581 -37.25 -22.79 29.39
N ILE A 582 -36.98 -23.89 28.71
CA ILE A 582 -37.91 -24.98 28.42
C ILE A 582 -37.53 -26.17 29.31
N ASN A 583 -38.40 -26.52 30.25
CA ASN A 583 -38.18 -27.60 31.22
C ASN A 583 -38.77 -28.93 30.75
N GLY A 584 -37.95 -29.98 30.78
CA GLY A 584 -38.32 -31.36 30.42
C GLY A 584 -39.57 -31.92 31.13
N GLU A 585 -40.27 -32.83 30.45
CA GLU A 585 -41.53 -33.41 30.93
C GLU A 585 -41.30 -34.40 32.09
N SER A 586 -40.53 -35.47 31.88
CA SER A 586 -40.35 -36.56 32.84
C SER A 586 -38.89 -36.95 33.05
N VAL A 587 -38.63 -37.67 34.14
CA VAL A 587 -37.30 -38.20 34.50
C VAL A 587 -36.73 -39.07 33.38
N ASN A 588 -35.46 -38.86 33.01
CA ASN A 588 -34.72 -39.58 31.96
C ASN A 588 -35.28 -39.46 30.53
N ASP A 589 -36.17 -38.49 30.27
CA ASP A 589 -36.63 -38.23 28.90
C ASP A 589 -35.49 -37.69 28.00
N HIS A 590 -34.45 -37.10 28.60
CA HIS A 590 -33.33 -36.44 27.92
C HIS A 590 -33.82 -35.40 26.89
N SER A 591 -34.75 -34.54 27.30
CA SER A 591 -35.31 -33.51 26.44
C SER A 591 -34.24 -32.56 25.89
N GLY A 592 -34.37 -32.25 24.61
CA GLY A 592 -33.46 -31.47 23.80
C GLY A 592 -32.21 -32.21 23.35
N TRP A 593 -32.22 -33.55 23.40
CA TRP A 593 -31.20 -34.39 22.74
C TRP A 593 -30.87 -33.90 21.32
N SER A 594 -31.91 -33.47 20.60
CA SER A 594 -31.81 -32.66 19.38
C SER A 594 -32.79 -31.49 19.51
N ILE A 595 -32.38 -30.32 19.02
CA ILE A 595 -33.17 -29.08 18.97
C ILE A 595 -32.98 -28.41 17.61
N SER A 596 -33.96 -27.64 17.18
CA SER A 596 -33.89 -26.82 15.97
C SER A 596 -34.94 -25.71 16.02
N SER A 597 -34.75 -24.65 15.22
CA SER A 597 -35.88 -23.81 14.81
C SER A 597 -36.90 -24.68 14.06
N ALA A 598 -38.17 -24.37 14.25
CA ALA A 598 -39.27 -24.99 13.57
C ALA A 598 -39.86 -24.10 12.45
N GLY A 599 -39.40 -22.85 12.33
CA GLY A 599 -40.08 -21.83 11.51
C GLY A 599 -41.43 -21.43 12.12
N ASP A 600 -42.29 -20.74 11.37
CA ASP A 600 -43.63 -20.35 11.80
C ASP A 600 -44.64 -21.48 11.55
N VAL A 601 -44.63 -22.48 12.43
CA VAL A 601 -45.48 -23.67 12.35
C VAL A 601 -46.95 -23.34 12.58
N ASN A 602 -47.23 -22.25 13.29
CA ASN A 602 -48.57 -21.89 13.74
C ASN A 602 -49.18 -20.70 12.98
N GLY A 603 -48.40 -19.97 12.19
CA GLY A 603 -48.83 -18.86 11.34
C GLY A 603 -49.05 -17.56 12.11
N ASP A 604 -48.36 -17.35 13.23
CA ASP A 604 -48.46 -16.11 14.03
C ASP A 604 -47.37 -15.07 13.70
N GLY A 605 -46.44 -15.42 12.80
CA GLY A 605 -45.34 -14.58 12.34
C GLY A 605 -44.14 -14.54 13.29
N LEU A 606 -44.08 -15.43 14.28
CA LEU A 606 -42.89 -15.66 15.10
C LEU A 606 -42.31 -17.04 14.76
N ASP A 607 -41.00 -17.17 14.86
CA ASP A 607 -40.39 -18.48 14.74
C ASP A 607 -40.73 -19.36 15.96
N ASP A 608 -41.06 -20.62 15.68
CA ASP A 608 -41.32 -21.65 16.67
C ASP A 608 -40.10 -22.57 16.84
N LEU A 609 -40.15 -23.46 17.83
CA LEU A 609 -39.03 -24.34 18.18
C LEU A 609 -39.47 -25.79 18.24
N ILE A 610 -38.58 -26.71 17.86
CA ILE A 610 -38.78 -28.14 18.05
C ILE A 610 -37.72 -28.74 18.97
N VAL A 611 -38.17 -29.50 19.96
CA VAL A 611 -37.33 -30.11 21.00
C VAL A 611 -37.57 -31.63 21.02
N GLY A 612 -36.53 -32.41 20.69
CA GLY A 612 -36.56 -33.87 20.68
C GLY A 612 -36.20 -34.48 22.04
N ALA A 613 -36.96 -35.48 22.47
CA ALA A 613 -36.77 -36.25 23.71
C ALA A 613 -36.81 -37.75 23.37
N LYS A 614 -35.71 -38.24 22.79
CA LYS A 614 -35.60 -39.60 22.24
C LYS A 614 -35.92 -40.74 23.21
N SER A 615 -35.75 -40.50 24.52
CA SER A 615 -35.91 -41.50 25.57
C SER A 615 -37.26 -41.44 26.27
N ALA A 616 -38.14 -40.51 25.88
CA ALA A 616 -39.46 -40.36 26.49
C ALA A 616 -40.38 -41.57 26.23
N ASP A 617 -41.29 -41.81 27.16
CA ASP A 617 -42.18 -42.98 27.19
C ASP A 617 -43.66 -42.62 26.96
N PRO A 618 -44.06 -42.14 25.76
CA PRO A 618 -45.45 -41.80 25.48
C PRO A 618 -46.36 -43.02 25.65
N SER A 619 -47.46 -42.85 26.39
CA SER A 619 -48.44 -43.93 26.65
C SER A 619 -47.79 -45.23 27.16
N SER A 620 -46.72 -45.11 27.97
CA SER A 620 -45.95 -46.24 28.53
C SER A 620 -45.22 -47.11 27.49
N LYS A 621 -44.94 -46.57 26.30
CA LYS A 621 -44.08 -47.22 25.29
C LYS A 621 -42.63 -46.83 25.55
N LEU A 622 -41.85 -47.75 26.14
CA LEU A 622 -40.46 -47.51 26.52
C LEU A 622 -39.62 -47.01 25.34
N SER A 623 -39.02 -45.84 25.48
CA SER A 623 -38.16 -45.17 24.49
C SER A 623 -38.77 -45.11 23.10
N ALA A 624 -40.10 -44.93 23.01
CA ALA A 624 -40.73 -44.57 21.75
C ALA A 624 -40.34 -43.14 21.33
N GLY A 625 -39.98 -42.30 22.30
CA GLY A 625 -39.58 -40.92 22.11
C GLY A 625 -40.76 -39.96 21.99
N LYS A 626 -40.49 -38.69 22.25
CA LYS A 626 -41.42 -37.57 22.02
C LYS A 626 -40.66 -36.42 21.38
N SER A 627 -41.38 -35.57 20.66
CA SER A 627 -40.92 -34.24 20.30
C SER A 627 -41.94 -33.22 20.78
N TYR A 628 -41.51 -31.98 21.00
CA TYR A 628 -42.38 -30.89 21.44
C TYR A 628 -42.14 -29.72 20.51
N VAL A 629 -43.23 -29.18 19.97
CA VAL A 629 -43.23 -27.89 19.33
C VAL A 629 -43.54 -26.87 20.40
N VAL A 630 -42.72 -25.85 20.48
CA VAL A 630 -42.81 -24.77 21.45
C VAL A 630 -42.97 -23.48 20.67
N PHE A 631 -44.08 -22.79 20.87
CA PHE A 631 -44.38 -21.60 20.09
C PHE A 631 -43.53 -20.40 20.52
N GLY A 632 -43.18 -19.56 19.54
CA GLY A 632 -42.60 -18.26 19.74
C GLY A 632 -43.44 -17.40 20.68
N LYS A 633 -42.80 -16.45 21.37
CA LYS A 633 -43.48 -15.59 22.33
C LYS A 633 -43.00 -14.16 22.23
N GLN A 634 -43.89 -13.29 21.77
CA GLN A 634 -43.60 -11.87 21.72
C GLN A 634 -43.25 -11.29 23.10
N ASN A 635 -41.98 -10.92 23.29
CA ASN A 635 -41.46 -10.26 24.50
C ASN A 635 -41.81 -10.93 25.84
N ASN A 636 -41.95 -12.27 25.88
CA ASN A 636 -42.25 -13.01 27.10
C ASN A 636 -41.12 -13.98 27.46
N THR A 637 -40.62 -13.88 28.68
CA THR A 637 -39.53 -14.70 29.21
C THR A 637 -39.97 -15.77 30.22
N ASP A 638 -41.28 -16.00 30.35
CA ASP A 638 -41.84 -17.02 31.24
C ASP A 638 -41.38 -18.43 30.83
N ALA A 639 -40.91 -19.19 31.82
CA ALA A 639 -40.45 -20.56 31.63
C ALA A 639 -41.56 -21.48 31.10
N ILE A 640 -41.22 -22.30 30.11
CA ILE A 640 -42.12 -23.26 29.49
C ILE A 640 -41.91 -24.62 30.15
N ASN A 641 -43.01 -25.32 30.45
CA ASN A 641 -42.96 -26.65 31.04
C ASN A 641 -43.56 -27.65 30.06
N LEU A 642 -42.73 -28.55 29.53
CA LEU A 642 -43.17 -29.54 28.55
C LEU A 642 -44.24 -30.49 29.10
N SER A 643 -44.28 -30.70 30.42
CA SER A 643 -45.39 -31.42 31.05
C SER A 643 -46.75 -30.73 30.91
N ALA A 644 -46.81 -29.40 30.87
CA ALA A 644 -48.05 -28.66 30.68
C ALA A 644 -48.47 -28.65 29.20
N VAL A 645 -47.50 -28.57 28.28
CA VAL A 645 -47.67 -28.73 26.82
C VAL A 645 -48.21 -30.13 26.51
N ALA A 646 -47.57 -31.18 27.03
CA ALA A 646 -47.98 -32.57 26.82
C ALA A 646 -49.38 -32.88 27.36
N ALA A 647 -49.76 -32.24 28.48
CA ALA A 647 -51.09 -32.38 29.06
C ALA A 647 -52.18 -31.59 28.30
N GLY A 648 -51.82 -30.77 27.30
CA GLY A 648 -52.74 -29.87 26.59
C GLY A 648 -53.31 -28.77 27.49
N THR A 649 -52.61 -28.43 28.57
CA THR A 649 -53.02 -27.39 29.54
C THR A 649 -52.30 -26.05 29.32
N SER A 650 -51.24 -26.05 28.52
CA SER A 650 -50.56 -24.84 28.06
C SER A 650 -50.91 -24.54 26.61
N THR A 651 -50.87 -23.26 26.24
CA THR A 651 -50.96 -22.76 24.86
C THR A 651 -49.59 -22.53 24.23
N ASP A 652 -48.50 -22.85 24.93
CA ASP A 652 -47.11 -22.63 24.48
C ASP A 652 -46.62 -23.63 23.40
N GLY A 653 -47.53 -24.34 22.73
CA GLY A 653 -47.19 -25.36 21.71
C GLY A 653 -47.92 -26.68 21.88
N PHE A 654 -47.38 -27.76 21.31
CA PHE A 654 -47.98 -29.11 21.32
C PHE A 654 -46.94 -30.25 21.35
N VAL A 655 -47.38 -31.45 21.72
CA VAL A 655 -46.53 -32.65 21.78
C VAL A 655 -46.75 -33.59 20.58
N ILE A 656 -45.68 -34.20 20.11
CA ILE A 656 -45.64 -35.26 19.10
C ILE A 656 -45.21 -36.56 19.80
N ASN A 657 -46.13 -37.52 19.87
CA ASN A 657 -45.90 -38.80 20.55
C ASN A 657 -45.39 -39.88 19.59
N GLY A 658 -44.29 -40.55 19.97
CA GLY A 658 -43.68 -41.66 19.24
C GLY A 658 -44.61 -42.84 18.91
N GLU A 659 -44.31 -43.53 17.82
CA GLU A 659 -45.12 -44.64 17.29
C GLU A 659 -45.01 -45.90 18.15
N SER A 660 -43.83 -46.52 18.24
CA SER A 660 -43.60 -47.79 18.91
C SER A 660 -42.42 -47.71 19.90
N GLY A 661 -42.42 -48.57 20.92
CA GLY A 661 -41.33 -48.62 21.89
C GLY A 661 -40.01 -49.03 21.25
N GLY A 662 -38.92 -48.32 21.57
CA GLY A 662 -37.59 -48.53 21.00
C GLY A 662 -37.31 -47.79 19.69
N ASP A 663 -38.30 -47.10 19.11
CA ASP A 663 -38.12 -46.33 17.87
C ASP A 663 -37.19 -45.13 18.04
N GLU A 664 -37.05 -44.61 19.27
CA GLU A 664 -36.27 -43.41 19.63
C GLU A 664 -36.63 -42.17 18.80
N SER A 665 -37.92 -41.93 18.55
CA SER A 665 -38.36 -40.73 17.82
C SER A 665 -37.94 -39.43 18.53
N GLY A 666 -37.56 -38.41 17.77
CA GLY A 666 -36.98 -37.19 18.35
C GLY A 666 -35.48 -37.32 18.65
N TYR A 667 -34.82 -38.34 18.11
CA TYR A 667 -33.35 -38.41 18.08
C TYR A 667 -32.76 -37.26 17.25
N SER A 668 -33.40 -36.95 16.12
CA SER A 668 -33.12 -35.78 15.29
C SER A 668 -34.45 -35.11 14.93
N VAL A 669 -34.49 -33.79 15.07
CA VAL A 669 -35.63 -32.94 14.73
C VAL A 669 -35.14 -31.73 13.94
N SER A 670 -35.96 -31.22 13.03
CA SER A 670 -35.69 -30.00 12.27
C SER A 670 -36.99 -29.44 11.72
N SER A 671 -37.01 -28.15 11.36
CA SER A 671 -37.98 -27.65 10.39
C SER A 671 -37.85 -28.44 9.09
N ALA A 672 -38.99 -28.65 8.44
CA ALA A 672 -39.08 -29.18 7.09
C ALA A 672 -39.26 -28.06 6.05
N GLY A 673 -39.48 -26.81 6.47
CA GLY A 673 -40.01 -25.74 5.61
C GLY A 673 -41.45 -26.01 5.19
N ASP A 674 -41.98 -25.28 4.22
CA ASP A 674 -43.34 -25.50 3.68
C ASP A 674 -43.31 -26.58 2.58
N VAL A 675 -43.25 -27.84 3.00
CA VAL A 675 -43.17 -28.98 2.04
C VAL A 675 -44.50 -29.26 1.35
N ASN A 676 -45.59 -28.64 1.81
CA ASN A 676 -46.95 -28.94 1.39
C ASN A 676 -47.64 -27.76 0.67
N GLY A 677 -47.03 -26.58 0.69
CA GLY A 677 -47.46 -25.37 0.00
C GLY A 677 -48.68 -24.69 0.64
N ASP A 678 -48.87 -24.81 1.96
CA ASP A 678 -49.96 -24.15 2.68
C ASP A 678 -49.56 -22.85 3.39
N GLY A 679 -48.27 -22.50 3.34
CA GLY A 679 -47.69 -21.30 3.91
C GLY A 679 -47.41 -21.38 5.40
N LEU A 680 -47.47 -22.57 6.01
CA LEU A 680 -46.98 -22.83 7.36
C LEU A 680 -45.71 -23.69 7.27
N ASP A 681 -44.77 -23.45 8.17
CA ASP A 681 -43.60 -24.32 8.25
C ASP A 681 -43.99 -25.70 8.82
N ASP A 682 -43.51 -26.74 8.15
CA ASP A 682 -43.69 -28.12 8.53
C ASP A 682 -42.50 -28.63 9.36
N LEU A 683 -42.61 -29.85 9.88
CA LEU A 683 -41.61 -30.44 10.78
C LEU A 683 -41.18 -31.80 10.31
N ILE A 684 -39.91 -32.16 10.52
CA ILE A 684 -39.41 -33.52 10.33
C ILE A 684 -38.83 -34.10 11.62
N VAL A 685 -39.23 -35.34 11.94
CA VAL A 685 -38.79 -36.07 13.14
C VAL A 685 -38.22 -37.43 12.76
N GLY A 686 -36.96 -37.67 13.11
CA GLY A 686 -36.26 -38.93 12.89
C GLY A 686 -36.49 -39.96 14.01
N ALA A 687 -36.70 -41.22 13.61
CA ALA A 687 -36.83 -42.41 14.46
C ALA A 687 -35.97 -43.54 13.88
N TYR A 688 -34.65 -43.37 13.97
CA TYR A 688 -33.66 -44.19 13.28
C TYR A 688 -33.64 -45.67 13.70
N SER A 689 -34.20 -46.02 14.86
CA SER A 689 -34.29 -47.39 15.36
C SER A 689 -35.62 -48.08 15.03
N ALA A 690 -36.54 -47.39 14.33
CA ALA A 690 -37.83 -47.96 13.97
C ALA A 690 -37.73 -49.13 12.97
N ASP A 691 -38.72 -50.02 13.02
CA ASP A 691 -38.78 -51.26 12.24
C ASP A 691 -39.88 -51.23 11.15
N PRO A 692 -39.79 -50.36 10.12
CA PRO A 692 -40.83 -50.28 9.09
C PRO A 692 -40.97 -51.61 8.35
N SER A 693 -42.22 -52.06 8.20
CA SER A 693 -42.55 -53.34 7.54
C SER A 693 -41.77 -54.54 8.08
N GLY A 694 -41.38 -54.52 9.36
CA GLY A 694 -40.62 -55.59 10.02
C GLY A 694 -39.14 -55.66 9.64
N LYS A 695 -38.58 -54.60 9.03
CA LYS A 695 -37.14 -54.48 8.73
C LYS A 695 -36.44 -53.89 9.95
N PRO A 696 -35.66 -54.68 10.72
CA PRO A 696 -35.09 -54.20 11.97
C PRO A 696 -34.14 -53.02 11.77
N ASN A 697 -34.33 -51.93 12.53
CA ASN A 697 -33.58 -50.67 12.47
C ASN A 697 -33.39 -50.12 11.05
N ALA A 698 -34.34 -50.36 10.14
CA ALA A 698 -34.31 -49.67 8.86
C ALA A 698 -34.52 -48.16 9.05
N GLY A 699 -35.24 -47.79 10.12
CA GLY A 699 -35.51 -46.41 10.52
C GLY A 699 -36.75 -45.84 9.84
N LYS A 700 -37.35 -44.84 10.48
CA LYS A 700 -38.44 -44.03 9.93
C LYS A 700 -38.14 -42.56 10.15
N SER A 701 -38.69 -41.72 9.29
CA SER A 701 -38.86 -40.29 9.55
C SER A 701 -40.33 -39.92 9.38
N TYR A 702 -40.78 -38.89 10.06
CA TYR A 702 -42.16 -38.42 9.98
C TYR A 702 -42.14 -36.94 9.64
N VAL A 703 -42.92 -36.58 8.64
CA VAL A 703 -43.23 -35.19 8.34
C VAL A 703 -44.55 -34.86 9.01
N ILE A 704 -44.60 -33.75 9.74
CA ILE A 704 -45.77 -33.28 10.47
C ILE A 704 -46.09 -31.89 9.94
N PHE A 705 -47.31 -31.70 9.45
CA PHE A 705 -47.69 -30.42 8.88
C PHE A 705 -47.94 -29.35 9.95
N GLY A 706 -47.61 -28.11 9.60
CA GLY A 706 -47.90 -26.92 10.39
C GLY A 706 -49.38 -26.80 10.73
N LYS A 707 -49.68 -26.23 11.90
CA LYS A 707 -51.06 -26.03 12.36
C LYS A 707 -51.18 -24.97 13.45
N GLN A 708 -52.29 -24.24 13.38
CA GLN A 708 -52.67 -23.19 14.34
C GLN A 708 -53.13 -23.69 15.72
N ASP A 709 -53.53 -24.96 15.84
CA ASP A 709 -54.00 -25.50 17.11
C ASP A 709 -52.90 -26.22 17.90
N ASN A 710 -53.13 -26.42 19.19
CA ASN A 710 -52.17 -27.06 20.10
C ASN A 710 -52.47 -28.54 20.33
N THR A 711 -53.25 -29.18 19.46
CA THR A 711 -53.62 -30.59 19.64
C THR A 711 -52.40 -31.50 19.51
N ALA A 712 -52.33 -32.52 20.36
CA ALA A 712 -51.22 -33.48 20.32
C ALA A 712 -51.26 -34.34 19.05
N ILE A 713 -50.10 -34.56 18.44
CA ILE A 713 -49.93 -35.45 17.30
C ILE A 713 -49.45 -36.82 17.80
N ASN A 714 -49.95 -37.88 17.15
CA ASN A 714 -49.49 -39.25 17.40
C ASN A 714 -48.91 -39.81 16.10
N LEU A 715 -47.61 -40.12 16.10
CA LEU A 715 -46.93 -40.63 14.90
C LEU A 715 -47.54 -41.95 14.40
N SER A 716 -48.10 -42.76 15.31
CA SER A 716 -48.87 -43.95 14.92
C SER A 716 -50.09 -43.68 14.03
N ALA A 717 -50.73 -42.51 14.15
CA ALA A 717 -51.87 -42.13 13.31
C ALA A 717 -51.41 -41.70 11.91
N ILE A 718 -50.26 -41.00 11.83
CA ILE A 718 -49.58 -40.66 10.57
C ILE A 718 -49.12 -41.93 9.86
N ALA A 719 -48.42 -42.83 10.57
CA ALA A 719 -47.95 -44.10 10.01
C ALA A 719 -49.07 -44.99 9.47
N ALA A 720 -50.24 -44.96 10.13
CA ALA A 720 -51.42 -45.70 9.70
C ALA A 720 -52.19 -45.03 8.54
N GLY A 721 -51.79 -43.82 8.11
CA GLY A 721 -52.52 -43.03 7.10
C GLY A 721 -53.91 -42.60 7.56
N THR A 722 -54.12 -42.48 8.88
CA THR A 722 -55.42 -42.09 9.48
C THR A 722 -55.47 -40.62 9.89
N SER A 723 -54.30 -39.95 9.91
CA SER A 723 -54.14 -38.52 10.13
C SER A 723 -53.88 -37.82 8.81
N THR A 724 -54.37 -36.59 8.65
CA THR A 724 -54.03 -35.70 7.54
C THR A 724 -52.92 -34.71 7.87
N GLY A 725 -52.44 -34.68 9.11
CA GLY A 725 -51.40 -33.74 9.57
C GLY A 725 -49.97 -34.17 9.26
N GLY A 726 -49.73 -34.83 8.11
CA GLY A 726 -48.40 -35.24 7.67
C GLY A 726 -48.32 -36.66 7.10
N PHE A 727 -47.11 -37.15 6.87
CA PHE A 727 -46.81 -38.48 6.29
C PHE A 727 -45.57 -39.14 6.89
N VAL A 728 -45.42 -40.45 6.65
CA VAL A 728 -44.26 -41.24 7.11
C VAL A 728 -43.32 -41.57 5.96
N ILE A 729 -42.01 -41.53 6.23
CA ILE A 729 -40.93 -41.96 5.34
C ILE A 729 -40.32 -43.24 5.91
N ASN A 730 -40.45 -44.35 5.19
CA ASN A 730 -39.98 -45.66 5.62
C ASN A 730 -38.59 -45.99 5.05
N GLY A 731 -37.70 -46.43 5.94
CA GLY A 731 -36.35 -46.88 5.60
C GLY A 731 -36.27 -47.98 4.53
N GLU A 732 -35.20 -47.95 3.73
CA GLU A 732 -35.02 -48.83 2.57
C GLU A 732 -34.72 -50.28 3.00
N SER A 733 -33.62 -50.51 3.72
CA SER A 733 -33.15 -51.85 4.11
C SER A 733 -32.95 -51.97 5.62
N ALA A 734 -32.97 -53.20 6.13
CA ALA A 734 -32.72 -53.45 7.55
C ALA A 734 -31.33 -52.94 7.95
N TYR A 735 -31.25 -52.31 9.13
CA TYR A 735 -30.05 -51.71 9.72
C TYR A 735 -29.46 -50.50 9.01
N ASP A 736 -30.13 -49.93 7.99
CA ASP A 736 -29.71 -48.69 7.33
C ASP A 736 -29.76 -47.48 8.29
N ARG A 737 -30.62 -47.55 9.32
CA ARG A 737 -30.81 -46.51 10.35
C ARG A 737 -31.17 -45.15 9.76
N SER A 738 -32.08 -45.11 8.77
CA SER A 738 -32.53 -43.84 8.18
C SER A 738 -33.26 -42.98 9.20
N GLY A 739 -33.04 -41.67 9.18
CA GLY A 739 -33.61 -40.74 10.16
C GLY A 739 -32.70 -40.54 11.38
N ILE A 740 -31.43 -40.93 11.30
CA ILE A 740 -30.39 -40.57 12.28
C ILE A 740 -30.19 -39.05 12.32
N SER A 741 -30.32 -38.41 11.16
CA SER A 741 -30.24 -36.98 10.92
C SER A 741 -31.25 -36.65 9.84
N VAL A 742 -32.07 -35.64 10.10
CA VAL A 742 -33.10 -35.10 9.21
C VAL A 742 -32.98 -33.58 9.17
N SER A 743 -33.28 -32.98 8.03
CA SER A 743 -33.31 -31.52 7.85
C SER A 743 -34.20 -31.17 6.66
N SER A 744 -34.69 -29.93 6.60
CA SER A 744 -35.07 -29.32 5.32
C SER A 744 -33.87 -29.35 4.36
N ALA A 745 -34.15 -29.50 3.09
CA ALA A 745 -33.18 -29.37 2.01
C ALA A 745 -33.32 -28.02 1.29
N GLY A 746 -34.29 -27.17 1.65
CA GLY A 746 -34.71 -26.04 0.83
C GLY A 746 -35.33 -26.49 -0.49
N ASP A 747 -35.49 -25.59 -1.46
CA ASP A 747 -36.01 -25.90 -2.79
C ASP A 747 -34.86 -26.32 -3.73
N VAL A 748 -34.38 -27.56 -3.57
CA VAL A 748 -33.25 -28.06 -4.38
C VAL A 748 -33.62 -28.34 -5.84
N ASN A 749 -34.91 -28.32 -6.15
CA ASN A 749 -35.46 -28.75 -7.44
C ASN A 749 -36.15 -27.60 -8.23
N GLY A 750 -36.30 -26.43 -7.61
CA GLY A 750 -36.84 -25.22 -8.19
C GLY A 750 -38.34 -25.28 -8.47
N ASP A 751 -39.13 -26.01 -7.67
CA ASP A 751 -40.59 -26.08 -7.80
C ASP A 751 -41.36 -25.21 -6.80
N GLY A 752 -40.65 -24.52 -5.92
CA GLY A 752 -41.19 -23.59 -4.93
C GLY A 752 -41.78 -24.25 -3.69
N LEU A 753 -41.51 -25.54 -3.48
CA LEU A 753 -41.79 -26.23 -2.23
C LEU A 753 -40.46 -26.61 -1.56
N ASP A 754 -40.43 -26.59 -0.24
CA ASP A 754 -39.27 -27.10 0.48
C ASP A 754 -39.15 -28.62 0.32
N ASP A 755 -37.93 -29.08 0.11
CA ASP A 755 -37.57 -30.49 0.01
C ASP A 755 -36.97 -30.97 1.34
N LEU A 756 -36.73 -32.29 1.45
CA LEU A 756 -36.26 -32.92 2.68
C LEU A 756 -35.00 -33.73 2.43
N ILE A 757 -34.09 -33.75 3.41
CA ILE A 757 -32.95 -34.68 3.41
C ILE A 757 -32.97 -35.60 4.62
N VAL A 758 -32.78 -36.90 4.37
CA VAL A 758 -32.76 -37.96 5.40
C VAL A 758 -31.47 -38.78 5.29
N GLY A 759 -30.67 -38.77 6.36
CA GLY A 759 -29.44 -39.54 6.46
C GLY A 759 -29.66 -41.00 6.90
N ALA A 760 -28.91 -41.93 6.32
CA ALA A 760 -28.87 -43.37 6.62
C ALA A 760 -27.41 -43.87 6.60
N TYR A 761 -26.66 -43.49 7.62
CA TYR A 761 -25.20 -43.69 7.68
C TYR A 761 -24.72 -45.15 7.64
N SER A 762 -25.59 -46.11 7.96
CA SER A 762 -25.27 -47.55 7.94
C SER A 762 -25.70 -48.26 6.66
N ALA A 763 -26.27 -47.54 5.69
CA ALA A 763 -26.68 -48.14 4.43
C ALA A 763 -25.49 -48.64 3.59
N ASP A 764 -25.76 -49.65 2.77
CA ASP A 764 -24.74 -50.37 1.98
C ASP A 764 -24.89 -50.13 0.45
N PRO A 765 -24.66 -48.90 -0.06
CA PRO A 765 -24.78 -48.62 -1.49
C PRO A 765 -23.76 -49.46 -2.28
N SER A 766 -24.23 -50.11 -3.35
CA SER A 766 -23.39 -50.95 -4.23
C SER A 766 -22.56 -52.00 -3.47
N ASN A 767 -23.09 -52.56 -2.38
CA ASN A 767 -22.42 -53.52 -1.48
C ASN A 767 -21.18 -52.98 -0.75
N LYS A 768 -21.06 -51.65 -0.58
CA LYS A 768 -20.03 -51.03 0.24
C LYS A 768 -20.54 -50.92 1.68
N SER A 769 -20.12 -51.82 2.55
CA SER A 769 -20.64 -51.89 3.92
C SER A 769 -20.46 -50.58 4.68
N ASN A 770 -21.53 -50.05 5.28
CA ASN A 770 -21.58 -48.79 6.02
C ASN A 770 -20.94 -47.60 5.27
N ALA A 771 -21.02 -47.59 3.94
CA ALA A 771 -20.65 -46.40 3.19
C ALA A 771 -21.64 -45.26 3.44
N GLY A 772 -22.90 -45.61 3.72
CA GLY A 772 -23.97 -44.69 4.03
C GLY A 772 -24.71 -44.20 2.79
N LYS A 773 -25.95 -43.75 2.98
CA LYS A 773 -26.77 -43.08 1.99
C LYS A 773 -27.43 -41.85 2.60
N SER A 774 -27.71 -40.85 1.79
CA SER A 774 -28.68 -39.81 2.10
C SER A 774 -29.75 -39.79 1.03
N TYR A 775 -30.97 -39.43 1.40
CA TYR A 775 -32.12 -39.40 0.51
C TYR A 775 -32.68 -38.00 0.50
N VAL A 776 -32.85 -37.45 -0.69
CA VAL A 776 -33.52 -36.18 -0.92
C VAL A 776 -34.92 -36.49 -1.40
N ILE A 777 -35.93 -35.99 -0.71
CA ILE A 777 -37.35 -36.25 -0.96
C ILE A 777 -37.98 -34.92 -1.34
N PHE A 778 -38.60 -34.87 -2.52
CA PHE A 778 -39.21 -33.64 -2.97
C PHE A 778 -40.52 -33.34 -2.24
N GLY A 779 -40.71 -32.06 -1.91
CA GLY A 779 -41.95 -31.50 -1.39
C GLY A 779 -43.12 -31.82 -2.31
N LYS A 780 -44.32 -31.97 -1.73
CA LYS A 780 -45.52 -32.31 -2.50
C LYS A 780 -46.75 -31.68 -1.91
N GLN A 781 -47.41 -30.90 -2.74
CA GLN A 781 -48.64 -30.23 -2.37
C GLN A 781 -49.72 -31.21 -1.87
N ASN A 782 -50.15 -31.00 -0.61
CA ASN A 782 -51.27 -31.70 0.03
C ASN A 782 -51.23 -33.25 -0.05
N ASN A 783 -50.05 -33.86 0.00
CA ASN A 783 -49.90 -35.31 -0.08
C ASN A 783 -49.53 -35.93 1.28
N THR A 784 -50.36 -36.86 1.77
CA THR A 784 -50.15 -37.58 3.03
C THR A 784 -49.74 -39.05 2.82
N ASP A 785 -49.49 -39.47 1.58
CA ASP A 785 -49.12 -40.83 1.26
C ASP A 785 -47.75 -41.19 1.85
N ALA A 786 -47.65 -42.39 2.42
CA ALA A 786 -46.39 -42.90 2.94
C ALA A 786 -45.33 -43.03 1.83
N ILE A 787 -44.13 -42.54 2.10
CA ILE A 787 -42.97 -42.64 1.21
C ILE A 787 -42.10 -43.83 1.63
N ASN A 788 -41.54 -44.54 0.65
CA ASN A 788 -40.55 -45.58 0.89
C ASN A 788 -39.22 -45.13 0.27
N LEU A 789 -38.13 -45.13 1.03
CA LEU A 789 -36.83 -44.68 0.53
C LEU A 789 -36.30 -45.51 -0.66
N SER A 790 -36.78 -46.75 -0.82
CA SER A 790 -36.51 -47.54 -2.03
C SER A 790 -37.07 -46.90 -3.32
N ALA A 791 -38.16 -46.15 -3.23
CA ALA A 791 -38.74 -45.42 -4.36
C ALA A 791 -37.91 -44.18 -4.70
N ILE A 792 -37.43 -43.47 -3.66
CA ILE A 792 -36.50 -42.35 -3.81
C ILE A 792 -35.18 -42.83 -4.44
N ALA A 793 -34.64 -43.97 -3.99
CA ALA A 793 -33.46 -44.61 -4.58
C ALA A 793 -33.65 -45.01 -6.04
N ALA A 794 -34.89 -45.27 -6.46
CA ALA A 794 -35.25 -45.54 -7.84
C ALA A 794 -35.57 -44.26 -8.66
N GLY A 795 -35.40 -43.08 -8.08
CA GLY A 795 -35.62 -41.78 -8.73
C GLY A 795 -37.08 -41.32 -8.77
N THR A 796 -37.95 -41.83 -7.89
CA THR A 796 -39.37 -41.43 -7.84
C THR A 796 -39.61 -40.47 -6.69
N GLY A 797 -39.88 -39.19 -6.99
CA GLY A 797 -40.20 -38.16 -5.99
C GLY A 797 -39.00 -37.67 -5.19
N GLY A 798 -37.80 -37.75 -5.76
CA GLY A 798 -36.54 -37.38 -5.14
C GLY A 798 -35.37 -38.16 -5.73
N PHE A 799 -34.20 -38.08 -5.08
CA PHE A 799 -33.00 -38.81 -5.46
C PHE A 799 -32.20 -39.31 -4.26
N VAL A 800 -31.29 -40.27 -4.50
CA VAL A 800 -30.39 -40.82 -3.49
C VAL A 800 -28.95 -40.35 -3.71
N ILE A 801 -28.26 -40.07 -2.61
CA ILE A 801 -26.83 -39.77 -2.54
C ILE A 801 -26.13 -41.00 -1.94
N ASN A 802 -25.29 -41.66 -2.72
CA ASN A 802 -24.58 -42.86 -2.33
C ASN A 802 -23.17 -42.54 -1.80
N GLY A 803 -22.82 -43.09 -0.63
CA GLY A 803 -21.51 -42.98 -0.01
C GLY A 803 -20.34 -43.44 -0.89
N GLU A 804 -19.17 -42.84 -0.65
CA GLU A 804 -17.96 -43.05 -1.45
C GLU A 804 -17.35 -44.46 -1.26
N SER A 805 -16.98 -44.82 -0.03
CA SER A 805 -16.25 -46.05 0.32
C SER A 805 -16.84 -46.73 1.55
N ALA A 806 -16.53 -48.02 1.74
CA ALA A 806 -17.02 -48.77 2.89
C ALA A 806 -16.50 -48.18 4.21
N SER A 807 -17.36 -48.13 5.22
CA SER A 807 -17.12 -47.56 6.56
C SER A 807 -17.04 -46.03 6.66
N ASP A 808 -17.25 -45.30 5.55
CA ASP A 808 -17.23 -43.83 5.54
C ASP A 808 -18.38 -43.21 6.36
N ARG A 809 -19.50 -43.94 6.49
CA ARG A 809 -20.69 -43.53 7.23
C ARG A 809 -21.27 -42.18 6.79
N SER A 810 -21.31 -41.91 5.47
CA SER A 810 -21.89 -40.68 4.94
C SER A 810 -23.38 -40.60 5.27
N GLY A 811 -23.88 -39.40 5.58
CA GLY A 811 -25.27 -39.20 5.99
C GLY A 811 -25.49 -39.44 7.48
N TYR A 812 -24.43 -39.39 8.30
CA TYR A 812 -24.55 -39.30 9.75
C TYR A 812 -25.10 -37.95 10.20
N SER A 813 -24.65 -36.88 9.53
CA SER A 813 -25.20 -35.52 9.63
C SER A 813 -25.47 -35.02 8.22
N VAL A 814 -26.67 -34.45 8.03
CA VAL A 814 -27.13 -33.83 6.79
C VAL A 814 -27.78 -32.49 7.12
N SER A 815 -27.67 -31.51 6.22
CA SER A 815 -28.34 -30.21 6.35
C SER A 815 -28.55 -29.57 4.98
N ASN A 816 -29.47 -28.60 4.90
CA ASN A 816 -29.44 -27.59 3.84
C ASN A 816 -28.08 -26.86 3.87
N ALA A 817 -27.56 -26.54 2.69
CA ALA A 817 -26.38 -25.70 2.54
C ALA A 817 -26.75 -24.26 2.12
N GLY A 818 -27.97 -24.00 1.67
CA GLY A 818 -28.32 -22.75 0.97
C GLY A 818 -27.79 -22.73 -0.46
N ASP A 819 -27.84 -21.60 -1.15
CA ASP A 819 -27.28 -21.44 -2.50
C ASP A 819 -25.78 -21.12 -2.44
N VAL A 820 -24.97 -22.16 -2.20
CA VAL A 820 -23.53 -21.97 -2.03
C VAL A 820 -22.80 -21.67 -3.35
N ASN A 821 -23.48 -21.83 -4.49
CA ASN A 821 -22.88 -21.71 -5.81
C ASN A 821 -23.46 -20.57 -6.66
N GLY A 822 -24.53 -19.91 -6.19
CA GLY A 822 -25.15 -18.75 -6.80
C GLY A 822 -26.01 -19.09 -8.02
N ASP A 823 -26.54 -20.31 -8.13
CA ASP A 823 -27.42 -20.73 -9.24
C ASP A 823 -28.92 -20.56 -8.95
N GLY A 824 -29.28 -20.11 -7.75
CA GLY A 824 -30.63 -19.84 -7.30
C GLY A 824 -31.40 -21.07 -6.84
N LEU A 825 -30.74 -22.21 -6.64
CA LEU A 825 -31.31 -23.40 -6.04
C LEU A 825 -30.59 -23.71 -4.72
N ASP A 826 -31.32 -24.25 -3.74
CA ASP A 826 -30.68 -24.71 -2.52
C ASP A 826 -29.77 -25.92 -2.78
N ASP A 827 -28.62 -25.92 -2.11
CA ASP A 827 -27.63 -26.98 -2.12
C ASP A 827 -27.66 -27.79 -0.82
N LEU A 828 -26.91 -28.89 -0.77
CA LEU A 828 -26.94 -29.82 0.36
C LEU A 828 -25.54 -30.07 0.90
N ILE A 829 -25.42 -30.26 2.22
CA ILE A 829 -24.18 -30.74 2.84
C ILE A 829 -24.38 -32.08 3.54
N VAL A 830 -23.47 -33.03 3.28
CA VAL A 830 -23.48 -34.39 3.82
C VAL A 830 -22.16 -34.71 4.51
N GLY A 831 -22.21 -34.97 5.82
CA GLY A 831 -21.07 -35.38 6.63
C GLY A 831 -20.75 -36.87 6.54
N ALA A 832 -19.46 -37.20 6.45
CA ALA A 832 -18.89 -38.55 6.45
C ALA A 832 -17.67 -38.60 7.38
N TYR A 833 -17.96 -38.62 8.68
CA TYR A 833 -16.98 -38.38 9.74
C TYR A 833 -15.92 -39.48 9.92
N SER A 834 -16.14 -40.68 9.38
CA SER A 834 -15.23 -41.85 9.54
C SER A 834 -14.34 -42.12 8.32
N VAL A 835 -14.26 -41.17 7.39
CA VAL A 835 -13.44 -41.32 6.18
C VAL A 835 -11.95 -41.16 6.50
N ASP A 836 -11.10 -41.87 5.76
CA ASP A 836 -9.63 -41.79 5.80
C ASP A 836 -9.04 -41.00 4.61
N PRO A 837 -9.28 -39.67 4.49
CA PRO A 837 -8.77 -38.89 3.36
C PRO A 837 -7.24 -38.90 3.34
N SER A 838 -6.66 -39.18 2.18
CA SER A 838 -5.20 -39.22 1.97
C SER A 838 -4.45 -40.11 2.97
N GLY A 839 -5.10 -41.15 3.50
CA GLY A 839 -4.53 -42.09 4.48
C GLY A 839 -4.55 -41.60 5.94
N LYS A 840 -5.24 -40.50 6.25
CA LYS A 840 -5.39 -39.98 7.62
C LYS A 840 -6.60 -40.63 8.29
N SER A 841 -6.37 -41.59 9.20
CA SER A 841 -7.44 -42.35 9.84
C SER A 841 -8.51 -41.47 10.51
N ASN A 842 -9.79 -41.63 10.14
CA ASN A 842 -10.93 -40.88 10.66
C ASN A 842 -10.74 -39.36 10.68
N ALA A 843 -10.01 -38.79 9.73
CA ALA A 843 -9.97 -37.33 9.59
C ALA A 843 -11.33 -36.78 9.14
N GLY A 844 -12.14 -37.61 8.46
CA GLY A 844 -13.48 -37.28 8.01
C GLY A 844 -13.51 -36.48 6.71
N LYS A 845 -14.68 -36.46 6.08
CA LYS A 845 -14.99 -35.61 4.92
C LYS A 845 -16.41 -35.05 5.04
N SER A 846 -16.65 -33.96 4.35
CA SER A 846 -18.00 -33.49 4.03
C SER A 846 -18.15 -33.32 2.52
N TYR A 847 -19.37 -33.41 2.03
CA TYR A 847 -19.68 -33.29 0.62
C TYR A 847 -20.77 -32.27 0.43
N VAL A 848 -20.50 -31.31 -0.45
CA VAL A 848 -21.52 -30.39 -0.92
C VAL A 848 -22.09 -30.98 -2.21
N VAL A 849 -23.42 -31.03 -2.29
CA VAL A 849 -24.15 -31.55 -3.43
C VAL A 849 -25.08 -30.46 -3.92
N PHE A 850 -24.86 -30.00 -5.15
CA PHE A 850 -25.62 -28.88 -5.66
C PHE A 850 -27.08 -29.26 -5.93
N GLY A 851 -28.00 -28.31 -5.79
CA GLY A 851 -29.35 -28.36 -6.30
C GLY A 851 -29.37 -28.61 -7.81
N LYS A 852 -30.48 -29.08 -8.34
CA LYS A 852 -30.67 -29.14 -9.79
C LYS A 852 -32.13 -29.30 -10.15
N GLN A 853 -32.58 -28.36 -10.98
CA GLN A 853 -33.94 -28.33 -11.44
C GLN A 853 -34.42 -29.67 -12.01
N ASN A 854 -35.49 -30.22 -11.41
CA ASN A 854 -36.18 -31.44 -11.83
C ASN A 854 -35.27 -32.67 -12.09
N ASN A 855 -34.17 -32.83 -11.33
CA ASN A 855 -33.26 -33.97 -11.51
C ASN A 855 -33.41 -35.01 -10.39
N THR A 856 -33.70 -36.25 -10.79
CA THR A 856 -33.86 -37.40 -9.87
C THR A 856 -32.76 -38.44 -10.00
N ASP A 857 -31.66 -38.13 -10.70
CA ASP A 857 -30.57 -39.06 -10.92
C ASP A 857 -29.82 -39.32 -9.61
N ALA A 858 -29.47 -40.59 -9.35
CA ALA A 858 -28.68 -40.94 -8.19
C ALA A 858 -27.29 -40.29 -8.25
N ILE A 859 -26.86 -39.70 -7.13
CA ILE A 859 -25.56 -39.05 -6.99
C ILE A 859 -24.60 -40.01 -6.29
N ASN A 860 -23.37 -40.09 -6.76
CA ASN A 860 -22.33 -40.90 -6.14
C ASN A 860 -21.23 -39.98 -5.62
N LEU A 861 -21.02 -39.97 -4.30
CA LEU A 861 -20.02 -39.11 -3.66
C LEU A 861 -18.60 -39.40 -4.16
N SER A 862 -18.33 -40.63 -4.63
CA SER A 862 -17.06 -40.97 -5.29
C SER A 862 -16.78 -40.17 -6.56
N ALA A 863 -17.81 -39.78 -7.31
CA ALA A 863 -17.65 -38.98 -8.53
C ALA A 863 -17.33 -37.51 -8.21
N ILE A 864 -17.92 -36.97 -7.13
CA ILE A 864 -17.62 -35.65 -6.57
C ILE A 864 -16.19 -35.64 -6.01
N ALA A 865 -15.83 -36.63 -5.18
CA ALA A 865 -14.49 -36.77 -4.62
C ALA A 865 -13.38 -36.83 -5.69
N ALA A 866 -13.66 -37.50 -6.80
CA ALA A 866 -12.73 -37.62 -7.92
C ALA A 866 -12.67 -36.37 -8.82
N GLY A 867 -13.50 -35.35 -8.58
CA GLY A 867 -13.60 -34.15 -9.44
C GLY A 867 -14.16 -34.45 -10.84
N THR A 868 -14.85 -35.59 -11.01
CA THR A 868 -15.42 -36.02 -12.30
C THR A 868 -16.90 -35.63 -12.46
N SER A 869 -17.54 -35.23 -11.35
CA SER A 869 -18.90 -34.74 -11.30
C SER A 869 -18.88 -33.23 -11.11
N THR A 870 -19.80 -32.54 -11.79
CA THR A 870 -20.05 -31.10 -11.57
C THR A 870 -21.20 -30.85 -10.60
N ARG A 871 -21.73 -31.89 -9.94
CA ARG A 871 -22.88 -31.82 -9.01
C ARG A 871 -22.47 -31.41 -7.59
N GLY A 872 -21.35 -30.72 -7.41
CA GLY A 872 -20.84 -30.31 -6.09
C GLY A 872 -19.34 -30.53 -5.90
N PHE A 873 -18.87 -30.42 -4.67
CA PHE A 873 -17.44 -30.56 -4.30
C PHE A 873 -17.26 -31.29 -2.96
N VAL A 874 -16.03 -31.73 -2.68
CA VAL A 874 -15.65 -32.42 -1.44
C VAL A 874 -14.82 -31.52 -0.53
N ILE A 875 -15.05 -31.62 0.77
CA ILE A 875 -14.28 -30.99 1.84
C ILE A 875 -13.52 -32.09 2.59
N ASN A 876 -12.19 -32.04 2.55
CA ASN A 876 -11.33 -33.07 3.15
C ASN A 876 -10.86 -32.67 4.55
N GLY A 877 -11.00 -33.58 5.51
CA GLY A 877 -10.54 -33.42 6.89
C GLY A 877 -9.05 -33.13 7.05
N GLU A 878 -8.71 -32.32 8.06
CA GLU A 878 -7.35 -31.82 8.31
C GLU A 878 -6.41 -32.90 8.86
N SER A 879 -6.69 -33.47 10.05
CA SER A 879 -5.80 -34.42 10.73
C SER A 879 -6.51 -35.72 11.11
N ALA A 880 -5.73 -36.79 11.30
CA ALA A 880 -6.27 -38.07 11.71
C ALA A 880 -6.97 -37.97 13.07
N TYR A 881 -8.14 -38.63 13.20
CA TYR A 881 -8.99 -38.67 14.38
C TYR A 881 -9.69 -37.35 14.74
N ASP A 882 -9.72 -36.37 13.83
CA ASP A 882 -10.47 -35.13 14.03
C ASP A 882 -11.99 -35.34 13.89
N TYR A 883 -12.41 -36.38 13.14
CA TYR A 883 -13.79 -36.69 12.81
C TYR A 883 -14.56 -35.51 12.19
N SER A 884 -13.94 -34.78 11.25
CA SER A 884 -14.58 -33.70 10.51
C SER A 884 -15.82 -34.20 9.76
N GLY A 885 -16.89 -33.41 9.77
CA GLY A 885 -18.18 -33.81 9.18
C GLY A 885 -19.04 -34.66 10.12
N PHE A 886 -18.73 -34.69 11.42
CA PHE A 886 -19.62 -35.26 12.44
C PHE A 886 -20.89 -34.44 12.60
N SER A 887 -20.77 -33.11 12.52
CA SER A 887 -21.87 -32.16 12.43
C SER A 887 -21.58 -31.19 11.27
N VAL A 888 -22.56 -30.97 10.42
CA VAL A 888 -22.52 -30.05 9.29
C VAL A 888 -23.78 -29.19 9.27
N SER A 889 -23.67 -27.96 8.80
CA SER A 889 -24.79 -27.04 8.61
C SER A 889 -24.44 -26.00 7.53
N SER A 890 -25.45 -25.38 6.92
CA SER A 890 -25.28 -24.03 6.35
C SER A 890 -24.80 -23.08 7.45
N ALA A 891 -24.03 -22.08 7.04
CA ALA A 891 -23.60 -20.95 7.85
C ALA A 891 -24.32 -19.65 7.45
N GLY A 892 -25.14 -19.65 6.40
CA GLY A 892 -25.63 -18.42 5.77
C GLY A 892 -24.50 -17.61 5.13
N ASP A 893 -24.74 -16.35 4.76
CA ASP A 893 -23.72 -15.47 4.19
C ASP A 893 -22.92 -14.77 5.29
N VAL A 894 -21.93 -15.46 5.87
CA VAL A 894 -21.14 -14.94 6.99
C VAL A 894 -20.13 -13.87 6.56
N ASN A 895 -19.90 -13.73 5.26
CA ASN A 895 -18.84 -12.91 4.69
C ASN A 895 -19.35 -11.74 3.83
N GLY A 896 -20.65 -11.73 3.51
CA GLY A 896 -21.33 -10.68 2.76
C GLY A 896 -21.06 -10.70 1.26
N ASP A 897 -20.72 -11.86 0.67
CA ASP A 897 -20.48 -11.99 -0.77
C ASP A 897 -21.72 -12.43 -1.57
N GLY A 898 -22.83 -12.69 -0.89
CA GLY A 898 -24.10 -13.09 -1.46
C GLY A 898 -24.20 -14.57 -1.83
N LEU A 899 -23.22 -15.40 -1.44
CA LEU A 899 -23.31 -16.85 -1.49
C LEU A 899 -23.47 -17.40 -0.08
N ASP A 900 -24.23 -18.48 0.06
CA ASP A 900 -24.30 -19.16 1.35
C ASP A 900 -22.98 -19.89 1.66
N ASP A 901 -22.54 -19.77 2.91
CA ASP A 901 -21.36 -20.40 3.45
C ASP A 901 -21.74 -21.68 4.23
N LEU A 902 -20.71 -22.42 4.66
CA LEU A 902 -20.87 -23.73 5.31
C LEU A 902 -20.10 -23.78 6.60
N ILE A 903 -20.62 -24.51 7.61
CA ILE A 903 -19.86 -24.84 8.82
C ILE A 903 -19.76 -26.35 9.03
N VAL A 904 -18.53 -26.81 9.32
CA VAL A 904 -18.20 -28.22 9.53
C VAL A 904 -17.49 -28.41 10.87
N GLY A 905 -18.06 -29.25 11.73
CA GLY A 905 -17.51 -29.59 13.03
C GLY A 905 -16.52 -30.76 13.00
N ALA A 906 -15.42 -30.64 13.76
CA ALA A 906 -14.38 -31.63 13.97
C ALA A 906 -14.05 -31.73 15.47
N TYR A 907 -14.97 -32.34 16.21
CA TYR A 907 -15.05 -32.23 17.67
C TYR A 907 -13.90 -32.90 18.45
N GLN A 908 -13.08 -33.74 17.81
CA GLN A 908 -11.90 -34.34 18.45
C GLN A 908 -10.58 -33.75 17.96
N ALA A 909 -10.61 -32.70 17.15
CA ALA A 909 -9.39 -32.03 16.73
C ALA A 909 -8.59 -31.47 17.92
N ASP A 910 -7.28 -31.39 17.73
CA ASP A 910 -6.30 -30.98 18.74
C ASP A 910 -5.67 -29.60 18.44
N PRO A 911 -6.47 -28.50 18.37
CA PRO A 911 -5.94 -27.17 18.03
C PRO A 911 -4.89 -26.74 19.04
N SER A 912 -3.75 -26.23 18.54
CA SER A 912 -2.64 -25.75 19.37
C SER A 912 -2.16 -26.77 20.43
N GLY A 913 -2.31 -28.09 20.15
CA GLY A 913 -1.91 -29.17 21.04
C GLY A 913 -2.88 -29.44 22.21
N LYS A 914 -4.08 -28.85 22.21
CA LYS A 914 -5.11 -29.09 23.23
C LYS A 914 -5.94 -30.31 22.87
N THR A 915 -5.68 -31.45 23.50
CA THR A 915 -6.35 -32.72 23.18
C THR A 915 -7.89 -32.61 23.23
N ASN A 916 -8.57 -32.99 22.16
CA ASN A 916 -10.02 -32.96 21.99
C ASN A 916 -10.66 -31.62 22.35
N ALA A 917 -9.95 -30.50 22.16
CA ALA A 917 -10.58 -29.18 22.28
C ALA A 917 -11.61 -28.95 21.16
N GLY A 918 -11.40 -29.62 20.02
CA GLY A 918 -12.26 -29.56 18.85
C GLY A 918 -11.97 -28.35 17.97
N LYS A 919 -12.36 -28.44 16.70
CA LYS A 919 -12.32 -27.36 15.72
C LYS A 919 -13.66 -27.29 15.00
N SER A 920 -14.00 -26.10 14.51
CA SER A 920 -15.00 -25.93 13.46
C SER A 920 -14.38 -25.19 12.30
N TYR A 921 -14.84 -25.46 11.09
CA TYR A 921 -14.34 -24.83 9.88
C TYR A 921 -15.50 -24.16 9.19
N VAL A 922 -15.32 -22.90 8.83
CA VAL A 922 -16.24 -22.18 7.97
C VAL A 922 -15.66 -22.25 6.56
N ILE A 923 -16.48 -22.62 5.58
CA ILE A 923 -16.08 -22.77 4.18
C ILE A 923 -16.95 -21.83 3.37
N PHE A 924 -16.32 -20.93 2.64
CA PHE A 924 -17.05 -19.95 1.85
C PHE A 924 -17.68 -20.57 0.60
N GLY A 925 -18.87 -20.07 0.25
CA GLY A 925 -19.59 -20.37 -0.99
C GLY A 925 -18.70 -20.16 -2.22
N LYS A 926 -18.90 -21.00 -3.24
CA LYS A 926 -18.13 -20.93 -4.49
C LYS A 926 -18.83 -21.58 -5.67
N THR A 927 -18.62 -20.99 -6.84
CA THR A 927 -19.14 -21.44 -8.14
C THR A 927 -18.35 -22.62 -8.75
N ASP A 928 -17.08 -22.79 -8.39
CA ASP A 928 -16.27 -23.91 -8.89
C ASP A 928 -16.52 -25.20 -8.10
N THR A 929 -16.10 -26.34 -8.65
CA THR A 929 -16.25 -27.66 -8.02
C THR A 929 -14.93 -28.19 -7.44
N ASP A 930 -13.93 -27.33 -7.25
CA ASP A 930 -12.64 -27.75 -6.71
C ASP A 930 -12.80 -28.22 -5.26
N ALA A 931 -12.03 -29.25 -4.89
CA ALA A 931 -12.04 -29.76 -3.53
C ALA A 931 -11.47 -28.72 -2.54
N VAL A 932 -12.05 -28.65 -1.36
CA VAL A 932 -11.51 -27.89 -0.22
C VAL A 932 -10.72 -28.84 0.67
N ASP A 933 -9.54 -28.43 1.11
CA ASP A 933 -8.71 -29.15 2.08
C ASP A 933 -8.62 -28.28 3.34
N LEU A 934 -9.19 -28.77 4.45
CA LEU A 934 -9.27 -28.01 5.69
C LEU A 934 -7.89 -27.68 6.29
N SER A 935 -6.82 -28.40 5.88
CA SER A 935 -5.45 -28.06 6.28
C SER A 935 -4.87 -26.79 5.62
N LYS A 936 -5.60 -26.19 4.67
CA LYS A 936 -5.18 -25.00 3.92
C LYS A 936 -5.98 -23.74 4.26
N LEU A 937 -6.94 -23.84 5.18
CA LEU A 937 -7.73 -22.70 5.69
C LEU A 937 -6.97 -21.90 6.75
#